data_AF-A0A836EQ00-F1
#
_entry.id   AF-A0A836EQ00-F1
#
_cell.length_a   1.000
_cell.length_b   1.000
_cell.length_c   1.000
_cell.angle_alpha   90.00
_cell.angle_beta   90.00
_cell.angle_gamma   90.00
#
_symmetry.space_group_name_H-M   'P 1'
#
loop_
_entity.id
_entity.type
_entity.pdbx_description
1 polymer ?
#
loop_
_entity_poly.entity_id
_entity_poly.type
_entity_poly.pdbx_seq_one_letter_code
_entity_poly.pdbx_strand_id
1 'polypeptide(L)'
;LIVIRLLVAVVVTLVVAKPTTEDAVDISTNHETTDDLLKSALELLNRIDAEYAKWNNKQSVTAWNYASNLTNENLAEKLKWSAEGANVTKHIIQIVNDFPWTDLKNESMKRQFKKLSILGVAALPEQSYNEFEMTVSKMENIYSTAKICDYQNKSKCDLALEPEIIEISKSSHDPEELKHIWVEWRKVSGEKVKSLYSKYVELANTVATLNNFSDYAAFWMKDYEADDFPEQIETQWQQLKPLYLQLHAYVRRELRKKYGEDIVSKDGPIPAHLLGNPWAQTWNIANFTVPFSGKQLPDVSAALVEQGKFIMFRLAENFFISINLTAMPDTFWEKSILTKKDGVDMICHASAWDFYDGEDFRIKQCTRVNMEDLLTAHHEMGHIEYYLQYKYQPVVFKEGANPGFHEAVGDVISLSVSTPSHLKKIGLLTDDSTDREAFLNHLYMKSLDKIVFLPFAYMMDRWRWNVFQGKVTPDNYNCNWWTLAEEYQGIEPPVDRSEEDFDPGSKYHIIAGVEYIRYFVSFVIQFQFHKALCIEAKQYDPSNPNAKPLSQCDIYDNKDAGNLLKSMLELGSSKPWQDAMEKISGQRQMDVAGLLEYFKPLTDWLTEENKKTNEYIGWKPSKKQCVQTREELVNITDIEPLTYSSLIRQ
;
A
#
# COMPACT_ATOMS: atom_id res chain seq x y z
N LEU A 1 17.26 17.40 37.14
CA LEU A 1 18.65 17.16 37.56
C LEU A 1 19.58 17.31 36.35
N ILE A 2 20.78 17.81 36.59
CA ILE A 2 21.77 18.35 35.65
C ILE A 2 22.53 17.24 34.89
N VAL A 3 22.65 17.44 33.56
CA VAL A 3 23.75 17.07 32.62
C VAL A 3 24.07 15.58 32.39
N ILE A 4 24.03 15.16 31.11
CA ILE A 4 25.19 14.73 30.29
C ILE A 4 24.73 14.71 28.82
N ARG A 5 25.31 15.59 27.99
CA ARG A 5 25.31 15.49 26.52
C ARG A 5 26.47 14.57 26.14
N LEU A 6 26.19 13.44 25.52
CA LEU A 6 27.21 12.61 24.87
C LEU A 6 27.13 12.84 23.35
N LEU A 7 28.08 13.63 22.85
CA LEU A 7 28.45 13.68 21.44
C LEU A 7 29.16 12.36 21.11
N VAL A 8 28.50 11.48 20.37
CA VAL A 8 29.15 10.30 19.79
C VAL A 8 29.74 10.73 18.45
N ALA A 9 31.04 11.00 18.43
CA ALA A 9 31.81 11.13 17.20
C ALA A 9 32.09 9.74 16.64
N VAL A 10 31.40 9.35 15.57
CA VAL A 10 31.69 8.12 14.84
C VAL A 10 32.91 8.38 13.95
N VAL A 11 34.07 7.87 14.36
CA VAL A 11 35.28 7.84 13.53
C VAL A 11 35.15 6.62 12.61
N VAL A 12 34.70 6.84 11.37
CA VAL A 12 34.76 5.84 10.31
C VAL A 12 36.22 5.69 9.89
N THR A 13 36.86 4.61 10.31
CA THR A 13 38.17 4.23 9.78
C THR A 13 37.95 3.57 8.41
N LEU A 14 38.24 4.32 7.35
CA LEU A 14 38.37 3.80 5.99
C LEU A 14 39.56 2.84 5.93
N VAL A 15 39.30 1.55 6.17
CA VAL A 15 40.22 0.51 5.74
C VAL A 15 39.95 0.26 4.26
N VAL A 16 40.82 0.81 3.41
CA VAL A 16 40.86 0.46 1.99
C VAL A 16 41.30 -1.00 1.88
N ALA A 17 40.33 -1.92 1.87
CA ALA A 17 40.59 -3.28 1.42
C ALA A 17 40.82 -3.21 -0.10
N LYS A 18 42.06 -3.46 -0.54
CA LYS A 18 42.33 -3.74 -1.95
C LYS A 18 41.51 -4.96 -2.36
N PRO A 19 40.79 -4.92 -3.50
CA PRO A 19 40.15 -6.11 -4.03
C PRO A 19 41.24 -7.13 -4.34
N THR A 20 41.08 -8.36 -3.84
CA THR A 20 41.81 -9.52 -4.33
C THR A 20 41.42 -9.72 -5.79
N THR A 21 42.36 -9.48 -6.69
CA THR A 21 42.26 -9.77 -8.11
C THR A 21 42.32 -11.29 -8.30
N GLU A 22 41.17 -11.96 -8.28
CA GLU A 22 41.01 -13.27 -8.89
C GLU A 22 39.66 -13.27 -9.64
N ASP A 23 39.75 -13.58 -10.93
CA ASP A 23 38.69 -13.71 -11.95
C ASP A 23 38.06 -12.43 -12.52
N ALA A 24 38.92 -11.54 -13.06
CA ALA A 24 38.50 -10.63 -14.13
C ALA A 24 38.14 -11.47 -15.37
N VAL A 25 36.86 -11.45 -15.76
CA VAL A 25 36.44 -11.91 -17.09
C VAL A 25 37.08 -10.97 -18.10
N ASP A 26 37.73 -11.55 -19.10
CA ASP A 26 38.24 -10.81 -20.24
C ASP A 26 37.04 -10.30 -21.07
N ILE A 27 36.57 -9.08 -20.77
CA ILE A 27 35.50 -8.40 -21.50
C ILE A 27 35.96 -8.05 -22.94
N SER A 28 37.20 -8.36 -23.33
CA SER A 28 37.75 -8.08 -24.66
C SER A 28 37.60 -9.21 -25.69
N THR A 29 36.93 -10.32 -25.37
CA THR A 29 36.65 -11.34 -26.39
C THR A 29 35.70 -10.78 -27.44
N ASN A 30 36.20 -10.56 -28.67
CA ASN A 30 35.35 -10.45 -29.86
C ASN A 30 34.34 -11.60 -29.82
N HIS A 31 33.05 -11.30 -29.61
CA HIS A 31 31.99 -12.29 -29.73
C HIS A 31 31.85 -12.64 -31.21
N GLU A 32 32.71 -13.53 -31.70
CA GLU A 32 32.77 -13.90 -33.12
C GLU A 32 31.48 -14.59 -33.60
N THR A 33 30.64 -15.10 -32.68
CA THR A 33 29.33 -15.70 -32.97
C THR A 33 28.23 -15.33 -31.96
N THR A 34 26.96 -15.45 -32.38
CA THR A 34 25.78 -15.28 -31.49
C THR A 34 25.76 -16.29 -30.34
N ASP A 35 26.29 -17.50 -30.56
CA ASP A 35 26.31 -18.57 -29.55
C ASP A 35 27.34 -18.27 -28.45
N ASP A 36 28.47 -17.66 -28.79
CA ASP A 36 29.47 -17.21 -27.82
C ASP A 36 28.92 -16.11 -26.91
N LEU A 37 28.18 -15.15 -27.47
CA LEU A 37 27.52 -14.09 -26.69
C LEU A 37 26.48 -14.66 -25.71
N LEU A 38 25.67 -15.63 -26.14
CA LEU A 38 24.68 -16.28 -25.27
C LEU A 38 25.35 -17.03 -24.11
N LYS A 39 26.47 -17.71 -24.36
CA LYS A 39 27.23 -18.41 -23.33
C LYS A 39 27.83 -17.44 -22.31
N SER A 40 28.49 -16.37 -22.78
CA SER A 40 29.04 -15.33 -21.90
C SER A 40 27.94 -14.63 -21.08
N ALA A 41 26.77 -14.39 -21.68
CA ALA A 41 25.61 -13.83 -20.99
C ALA A 41 25.13 -14.74 -19.85
N LEU A 42 25.02 -16.04 -20.09
CA LEU A 42 24.63 -17.02 -19.07
C LEU A 42 25.64 -17.10 -17.92
N GLU A 43 26.93 -17.17 -18.23
CA GLU A 43 28.00 -17.20 -17.23
C GLU A 43 27.99 -15.93 -16.36
N LEU A 44 27.80 -14.77 -16.99
CA LEU A 44 27.70 -13.49 -16.30
C LEU A 44 26.47 -13.42 -15.39
N LEU A 45 25.28 -13.79 -15.89
CA LEU A 45 24.05 -13.79 -15.10
C LEU A 45 24.13 -14.76 -13.92
N ASN A 46 24.70 -15.96 -14.09
CA ASN A 46 24.86 -16.91 -12.98
C ASN A 46 25.77 -16.36 -11.88
N ARG A 47 26.85 -15.66 -12.24
CA ARG A 47 27.74 -15.02 -11.28
C ARG A 47 27.04 -13.87 -10.55
N ILE A 48 26.33 -13.02 -11.29
CA ILE A 48 25.55 -11.92 -10.72
C ILE A 48 24.49 -12.46 -9.78
N ASP A 49 23.75 -13.49 -10.17
CA ASP A 49 22.69 -14.10 -9.37
C ASP A 49 23.20 -14.60 -8.01
N ALA A 50 24.34 -15.30 -8.00
CA ALA A 50 24.98 -15.76 -6.78
C ALA A 50 25.46 -14.60 -5.89
N GLU A 51 26.01 -13.54 -6.48
CA GLU A 51 26.43 -12.35 -5.74
C GLU A 51 25.24 -11.57 -5.17
N TYR A 52 24.18 -11.39 -5.98
CA TYR A 52 22.93 -10.76 -5.57
C TYR A 52 22.27 -11.53 -4.43
N ALA A 53 22.18 -12.86 -4.51
CA ALA A 53 21.61 -13.69 -3.45
C ALA A 53 22.36 -13.49 -2.13
N LYS A 54 23.70 -13.52 -2.17
CA LYS A 54 24.56 -13.34 -1.00
C LYS A 54 24.36 -11.97 -0.33
N TRP A 55 24.33 -10.89 -1.12
CA TRP A 55 24.18 -9.54 -0.58
C TRP A 55 22.76 -9.25 -0.11
N ASN A 56 21.73 -9.67 -0.86
CA ASN A 56 20.35 -9.55 -0.43
C ASN A 56 20.10 -10.35 0.87
N ASN A 57 20.64 -11.57 0.99
CA ASN A 57 20.56 -12.33 2.24
C ASN A 57 21.17 -11.55 3.41
N LYS A 58 22.37 -10.98 3.24
CA LYS A 58 23.04 -10.23 4.29
C LYS A 58 22.27 -8.97 4.68
N GLN A 59 21.71 -8.25 3.71
CA GLN A 59 20.85 -7.10 3.95
C GLN A 59 19.54 -7.50 4.65
N SER A 60 18.85 -8.55 4.20
CA SER A 60 17.64 -9.10 4.84
C SER A 60 17.89 -9.52 6.28
N VAL A 61 19.01 -10.21 6.57
CA VAL A 61 19.38 -10.62 7.94
C VAL A 61 19.56 -9.41 8.86
N THR A 62 20.29 -8.40 8.41
CA THR A 62 20.59 -7.23 9.25
C THR A 62 19.39 -6.30 9.40
N ALA A 63 18.59 -6.14 8.35
CA ALA A 63 17.30 -5.46 8.40
C ALA A 63 16.30 -6.16 9.34
N TRP A 64 16.24 -7.49 9.29
CA TRP A 64 15.43 -8.30 10.21
C TRP A 64 15.88 -8.12 11.67
N ASN A 65 17.19 -8.19 11.95
CA ASN A 65 17.72 -8.03 13.30
C ASN A 65 17.33 -6.68 13.91
N TYR A 66 17.41 -5.60 13.12
CA TYR A 66 16.93 -4.29 13.54
C TYR A 66 15.41 -4.25 13.71
N ALA A 67 14.64 -4.71 12.72
CA ALA A 67 13.18 -4.67 12.76
C ALA A 67 12.59 -5.50 13.92
N SER A 68 13.30 -6.55 14.34
CA SER A 68 12.92 -7.44 15.44
C SER A 68 13.51 -7.07 16.81
N ASN A 69 14.47 -6.15 16.85
CA ASN A 69 15.09 -5.63 18.07
C ASN A 69 15.75 -4.27 17.78
N LEU A 70 15.05 -3.19 18.15
CA LEU A 70 15.43 -1.82 17.88
C LEU A 70 16.53 -1.36 18.84
N THR A 71 17.78 -1.59 18.46
CA THR A 71 18.98 -1.10 19.17
C THR A 71 19.85 -0.26 18.26
N ASN A 72 20.67 0.60 18.87
CA ASN A 72 21.67 1.38 18.13
C ASN A 72 22.71 0.48 17.44
N GLU A 73 23.09 -0.65 18.06
CA GLU A 73 24.00 -1.61 17.43
C GLU A 73 23.37 -2.25 16.18
N ASN A 74 22.13 -2.74 16.27
CA ASN A 74 21.45 -3.35 15.12
C ASN A 74 21.20 -2.32 14.02
N LEU A 75 20.89 -1.07 14.38
CA LEU A 75 20.76 0.03 13.41
C LEU A 75 22.09 0.28 12.70
N ALA A 76 23.19 0.38 13.44
CA ALA A 76 24.52 0.59 12.87
C ALA A 76 24.93 -0.57 11.95
N GLU A 77 24.65 -1.82 12.32
CA GLU A 77 24.91 -2.98 11.48
C GLU A 77 24.07 -2.96 10.21
N LYS A 78 22.74 -2.74 10.32
CA LYS A 78 21.84 -2.59 9.17
C LYS A 78 22.35 -1.52 8.20
N LEU A 79 22.69 -0.34 8.71
CA LEU A 79 23.15 0.78 7.88
C LEU A 79 24.48 0.46 7.19
N LYS A 80 25.42 -0.18 7.88
CA LYS A 80 26.70 -0.62 7.30
C LYS A 80 26.47 -1.56 6.12
N TRP A 81 25.70 -2.64 6.30
CA TRP A 81 25.47 -3.63 5.24
C TRP A 81 24.57 -3.10 4.12
N SER A 82 23.66 -2.18 4.43
CA SER A 82 22.91 -1.43 3.42
C SER A 82 23.86 -0.65 2.50
N ALA A 83 24.83 0.08 3.07
CA ALA A 83 25.80 0.86 2.31
C ALA A 83 26.78 -0.02 1.50
N GLU A 84 27.29 -1.11 2.09
CA GLU A 84 28.15 -2.05 1.38
C GLU A 84 27.40 -2.74 0.22
N GLY A 85 26.16 -3.19 0.45
CA GLY A 85 25.32 -3.78 -0.59
C GLY A 85 24.99 -2.80 -1.71
N ALA A 86 24.75 -1.53 -1.41
CA ALA A 86 24.56 -0.49 -2.43
C ALA A 86 25.79 -0.34 -3.35
N ASN A 87 27.01 -0.43 -2.81
CA ASN A 87 28.24 -0.39 -3.61
C ASN A 87 28.35 -1.61 -4.54
N VAL A 88 27.99 -2.80 -4.05
CA VAL A 88 27.99 -4.01 -4.89
C VAL A 88 26.95 -3.94 -5.98
N THR A 89 25.72 -3.53 -5.65
CA THR A 89 24.67 -3.29 -6.63
C THR A 89 25.13 -2.32 -7.71
N LYS A 90 25.79 -1.21 -7.34
CA LYS A 90 26.36 -0.27 -8.30
C LYS A 90 27.41 -0.92 -9.22
N HIS A 91 28.29 -1.76 -8.67
CA HIS A 91 29.31 -2.47 -9.46
C HIS A 91 28.70 -3.48 -10.43
N ILE A 92 27.71 -4.25 -9.98
CA ILE A 92 26.97 -5.20 -10.82
C ILE A 92 26.29 -4.46 -11.98
N ILE A 93 25.65 -3.33 -11.71
CA ILE A 93 24.97 -2.54 -12.74
C ILE A 93 25.98 -1.98 -13.76
N GLN A 94 27.18 -1.59 -13.35
CA GLN A 94 28.25 -1.20 -14.27
C GLN A 94 28.65 -2.37 -15.20
N ILE A 95 28.89 -3.55 -14.64
CA ILE A 95 29.22 -4.75 -15.42
C ILE A 95 28.09 -5.08 -16.41
N VAL A 96 26.84 -4.99 -15.96
CA VAL A 96 25.66 -5.21 -16.80
C VAL A 96 25.59 -4.20 -17.94
N ASN A 97 25.83 -2.92 -17.67
CA ASN A 97 25.76 -1.86 -18.68
C ASN A 97 26.93 -1.89 -19.68
N ASP A 98 28.08 -2.45 -19.29
CA ASP A 98 29.23 -2.66 -20.18
C ASP A 98 29.06 -3.90 -21.08
N PHE A 99 28.14 -4.81 -20.75
CA PHE A 99 27.87 -6.03 -21.51
C PHE A 99 26.85 -5.77 -22.64
N PRO A 100 27.05 -6.29 -23.88
CA PRO A 100 26.15 -6.04 -25.02
C PRO A 100 24.87 -6.89 -24.96
N TRP A 101 24.11 -6.80 -23.86
CA TRP A 101 22.90 -7.61 -23.63
C TRP A 101 21.72 -7.25 -24.54
N THR A 102 21.70 -6.06 -25.14
CA THR A 102 20.63 -5.63 -26.04
C THR A 102 20.53 -6.49 -27.29
N ASP A 103 21.66 -7.08 -27.70
CA ASP A 103 21.82 -7.90 -28.90
C ASP A 103 21.43 -9.38 -28.67
N LEU A 104 21.15 -9.75 -27.42
CA LEU A 104 20.71 -11.10 -27.06
C LEU A 104 19.35 -11.42 -27.69
N LYS A 105 19.25 -12.60 -28.29
CA LYS A 105 17.99 -13.17 -28.79
C LYS A 105 17.16 -13.85 -27.71
N ASN A 106 17.76 -14.21 -26.58
CA ASN A 106 17.06 -14.84 -25.47
C ASN A 106 16.34 -13.78 -24.63
N GLU A 107 15.01 -13.69 -24.80
CA GLU A 107 14.19 -12.68 -24.12
C GLU A 107 14.23 -12.78 -22.58
N SER A 108 14.38 -13.98 -22.02
CA SER A 108 14.49 -14.12 -20.55
C SER A 108 15.78 -13.50 -20.03
N MET A 109 16.92 -13.80 -20.67
CA MET A 109 18.21 -13.20 -20.30
C MET A 109 18.19 -11.70 -20.53
N LYS A 110 17.67 -11.25 -21.67
CA LYS A 110 17.51 -9.82 -21.99
C LYS A 110 16.68 -9.08 -20.94
N ARG A 111 15.61 -9.70 -20.43
CA ARG A 111 14.81 -9.16 -19.33
C ARG A 111 15.58 -9.09 -18.01
N GLN A 112 16.37 -10.11 -17.66
CA GLN A 112 17.24 -10.07 -16.47
C GLN A 112 18.22 -8.90 -16.54
N PHE A 113 18.95 -8.77 -17.65
CA PHE A 113 19.85 -7.65 -17.87
C PHE A 113 19.13 -6.31 -17.84
N LYS A 114 17.96 -6.19 -18.49
CA LYS A 114 17.16 -4.96 -18.46
C LYS A 114 16.81 -4.56 -17.02
N LYS A 115 16.33 -5.49 -16.18
CA LYS A 115 16.05 -5.20 -14.76
C LYS A 115 17.31 -4.82 -13.97
N LEU A 116 18.42 -5.53 -14.20
CA LEU A 116 19.70 -5.26 -13.56
C LEU A 116 20.42 -4.02 -14.12
N SER A 117 19.95 -3.40 -15.21
CA SER A 117 20.62 -2.23 -15.82
C SER A 117 20.24 -0.90 -15.17
N ILE A 118 19.16 -0.90 -14.36
CA ILE A 118 18.57 0.31 -13.80
C ILE A 118 19.25 0.66 -12.47
N LEU A 119 19.97 1.79 -12.45
CA LEU A 119 20.68 2.30 -11.27
C LEU A 119 19.74 2.82 -10.17
N GLY A 120 18.57 3.31 -10.54
CA GLY A 120 17.67 4.00 -9.61
C GLY A 120 18.38 5.17 -8.92
N VAL A 121 18.15 5.33 -7.63
CA VAL A 121 18.73 6.44 -6.83
C VAL A 121 20.27 6.43 -6.86
N ALA A 122 20.90 5.26 -7.01
CA ALA A 122 22.36 5.12 -7.08
C ALA A 122 22.99 5.75 -8.34
N ALA A 123 22.17 6.19 -9.30
CA ALA A 123 22.63 6.97 -10.45
C ALA A 123 23.13 8.37 -10.04
N LEU A 124 22.68 8.90 -8.92
CA LEU A 124 23.09 10.22 -8.44
C LEU A 124 24.59 10.27 -8.13
N PRO A 125 25.24 11.42 -8.37
CA PRO A 125 26.56 11.70 -7.80
C PRO A 125 26.53 11.59 -6.26
N GLU A 126 27.65 11.22 -5.65
CA GLU A 126 27.75 10.95 -4.21
C GLU A 126 27.13 12.06 -3.33
N GLN A 127 27.41 13.33 -3.64
CA GLN A 127 26.84 14.46 -2.90
C GLN A 127 25.31 14.51 -3.01
N SER A 128 24.76 14.37 -4.22
CA SER A 128 23.32 14.41 -4.47
C SER A 128 22.61 13.17 -3.91
N TYR A 129 23.26 12.00 -3.95
CA TYR A 129 22.77 10.78 -3.31
C TYR A 129 22.63 10.97 -1.80
N ASN A 130 23.67 11.47 -1.14
CA ASN A 130 23.65 11.76 0.28
C ASN A 130 22.60 12.82 0.63
N GLU A 131 22.42 13.83 -0.23
CA GLU A 131 21.37 14.84 -0.06
C GLU A 131 19.97 14.26 -0.20
N PHE A 132 19.74 13.33 -1.15
CA PHE A 132 18.48 12.63 -1.33
C PHE A 132 18.12 11.82 -0.09
N GLU A 133 19.01 10.94 0.37
CA GLU A 133 18.82 10.08 1.53
C GLU A 133 18.58 10.92 2.81
N MET A 134 19.38 11.96 3.03
CA MET A 134 19.19 12.87 4.17
C MET A 134 17.86 13.62 4.10
N THR A 135 17.40 14.00 2.90
CA THR A 135 16.13 14.71 2.72
C THR A 135 14.96 13.81 3.08
N VAL A 136 14.91 12.58 2.55
CA VAL A 136 13.89 11.57 2.89
C VAL A 136 13.92 11.25 4.39
N SER A 137 15.09 10.94 4.95
CA SER A 137 15.25 10.61 6.37
C SER A 137 14.80 11.75 7.30
N LYS A 138 15.07 13.01 6.95
CA LYS A 138 14.56 14.16 7.71
C LYS A 138 13.04 14.24 7.70
N MET A 139 12.41 14.00 6.55
CA MET A 139 10.95 14.01 6.46
C MET A 139 10.33 12.88 7.28
N GLU A 140 10.88 11.66 7.19
CA GLU A 140 10.46 10.51 8.02
C GLU A 140 10.63 10.76 9.52
N ASN A 141 11.74 11.36 9.94
CA ASN A 141 11.99 11.69 11.33
C ASN A 141 11.00 12.74 11.85
N ILE A 142 10.72 13.80 11.06
CA ILE A 142 9.71 14.80 11.41
C ILE A 142 8.34 14.12 11.60
N TYR A 143 7.95 13.25 10.68
CA TYR A 143 6.69 12.53 10.73
C TYR A 143 6.58 11.61 11.96
N SER A 144 7.57 10.76 12.18
CA SER A 144 7.55 9.72 13.22
C SER A 144 7.68 10.26 14.65
N THR A 145 8.32 11.42 14.82
CA THR A 145 8.50 12.05 16.13
C THR A 145 7.49 13.16 16.42
N ALA A 146 6.62 13.47 15.46
CA ALA A 146 5.58 14.49 15.61
C ALA A 146 4.61 14.13 16.74
N LYS A 147 4.27 15.16 17.53
CA LYS A 147 3.29 15.06 18.61
C LYS A 147 2.39 16.29 18.61
N ILE A 148 1.15 16.11 19.02
CA ILE A 148 0.17 17.20 19.16
C ILE A 148 -0.26 17.36 20.62
N CYS A 149 -0.81 18.53 20.93
CA CYS A 149 -1.43 18.77 22.22
C CYS A 149 -2.87 18.23 22.24
N ASP A 150 -3.26 17.69 23.39
CA ASP A 150 -4.61 17.19 23.65
C ASP A 150 -5.66 18.31 23.55
N TYR A 151 -6.82 17.98 22.97
CA TYR A 151 -7.91 18.93 22.73
C TYR A 151 -8.46 19.51 24.04
N GLN A 152 -8.65 18.67 25.06
CA GLN A 152 -9.21 19.05 26.35
C GLN A 152 -8.14 19.61 27.29
N ASN A 153 -6.92 19.05 27.24
CA ASN A 153 -5.79 19.49 28.05
C ASN A 153 -4.61 19.97 27.19
N LYS A 154 -4.65 21.25 26.80
CA LYS A 154 -3.61 21.89 25.97
C LYS A 154 -2.19 21.87 26.56
N SER A 155 -2.02 21.53 27.84
CA SER A 155 -0.68 21.37 28.45
C SER A 155 -0.07 19.97 28.23
N LYS A 156 -0.90 19.00 27.84
CA LYS A 156 -0.48 17.64 27.52
C LYS A 156 -0.18 17.56 26.02
N CYS A 157 1.11 17.63 25.66
CA CYS A 157 1.59 17.64 24.26
C CYS A 157 2.43 16.41 23.95
N ASP A 158 1.90 15.24 24.28
CA ASP A 158 2.56 13.95 24.14
C ASP A 158 1.84 12.97 23.20
N LEU A 159 0.71 13.37 22.58
CA LEU A 159 -0.07 12.50 21.69
C LEU A 159 0.68 12.25 20.38
N ALA A 160 1.09 11.01 20.15
CA ALA A 160 1.73 10.58 18.91
C ALA A 160 0.69 10.04 17.91
N LEU A 161 1.13 9.78 16.68
CA LEU A 161 0.26 9.18 15.66
C LEU A 161 -0.27 7.82 16.13
N GLU A 162 0.63 6.94 16.54
CA GLU A 162 0.31 5.61 17.03
C GLU A 162 0.72 5.44 18.51
N PRO A 163 -0.18 4.95 19.38
CA PRO A 163 -1.58 4.64 19.11
C PRO A 163 -2.54 5.85 19.23
N GLU A 164 -2.14 6.95 19.88
CA GLU A 164 -3.12 7.92 20.42
C GLU A 164 -4.02 8.58 19.37
N ILE A 165 -3.44 9.23 18.34
CA ILE A 165 -4.23 9.92 17.30
C ILE A 165 -5.12 8.93 16.52
N ILE A 166 -4.61 7.73 16.20
CA ILE A 166 -5.38 6.71 15.49
C ILE A 166 -6.57 6.24 16.33
N GLU A 167 -6.38 5.96 17.60
CA GLU A 167 -7.46 5.50 18.49
C GLU A 167 -8.50 6.59 18.74
N ILE A 168 -8.09 7.85 18.96
CA ILE A 168 -9.04 8.96 19.09
C ILE A 168 -9.80 9.16 17.78
N SER A 169 -9.13 9.11 16.63
CA SER A 169 -9.79 9.24 15.32
C SER A 169 -10.87 8.19 15.10
N LYS A 170 -10.66 6.94 15.56
CA LYS A 170 -11.63 5.84 15.44
C LYS A 170 -12.78 5.93 16.45
N SER A 171 -12.50 6.38 17.67
CA SER A 171 -13.43 6.24 18.81
C SER A 171 -14.18 7.51 19.18
N SER A 172 -13.63 8.70 18.89
CA SER A 172 -14.28 9.97 19.21
C SER A 172 -15.47 10.23 18.28
N HIS A 173 -16.53 10.80 18.87
CA HIS A 173 -17.71 11.30 18.16
C HIS A 173 -17.88 12.81 18.36
N ASP A 174 -16.85 13.52 18.82
CA ASP A 174 -16.84 14.98 18.92
C ASP A 174 -16.21 15.58 17.65
N PRO A 175 -17.00 16.24 16.76
CA PRO A 175 -16.47 16.85 15.54
C PRO A 175 -15.34 17.85 15.79
N GLU A 176 -15.38 18.62 16.89
CA GLU A 176 -14.36 19.64 17.15
C GLU A 176 -13.06 19.02 17.70
N GLU A 177 -13.14 17.92 18.45
CA GLU A 177 -11.94 17.13 18.82
C GLU A 177 -11.29 16.51 17.59
N LEU A 178 -12.09 15.87 16.72
CA LEU A 178 -11.61 15.27 15.47
C LEU A 178 -10.98 16.33 14.55
N LYS A 179 -11.57 17.52 14.48
CA LYS A 179 -11.07 18.65 13.70
C LYS A 179 -9.76 19.20 14.27
N HIS A 180 -9.66 19.35 15.60
CA HIS A 180 -8.43 19.75 16.28
C HIS A 180 -7.28 18.79 15.95
N ILE A 181 -7.51 17.48 16.10
CA ILE A 181 -6.52 16.45 15.80
C ILE A 181 -6.10 16.51 14.33
N TRP A 182 -7.08 16.62 13.43
CA TRP A 182 -6.83 16.67 12.00
C TRP A 182 -5.96 17.86 11.58
N VAL A 183 -6.23 19.05 12.14
CA VAL A 183 -5.50 20.30 11.87
C VAL A 183 -4.10 20.25 12.48
N GLU A 184 -4.01 19.94 13.78
CA GLU A 184 -2.72 19.97 14.49
C GLU A 184 -1.76 18.90 13.95
N TRP A 185 -2.26 17.71 13.58
CA TRP A 185 -1.43 16.68 12.94
C TRP A 185 -0.76 17.19 11.66
N ARG A 186 -1.55 17.79 10.75
CA ARG A 186 -1.05 18.33 9.47
C ARG A 186 -0.07 19.48 9.66
N LYS A 187 -0.24 20.29 10.71
CA LYS A 187 0.66 21.38 11.07
C LYS A 187 2.01 20.89 11.59
N VAL A 188 2.02 19.87 12.45
CA VAL A 188 3.28 19.36 13.04
C VAL A 188 4.02 18.35 12.14
N SER A 189 3.32 17.73 11.17
CA SER A 189 3.92 16.80 10.22
C SER A 189 4.09 17.41 8.83
N GLY A 190 2.98 17.69 8.14
CA GLY A 190 2.95 18.11 6.74
C GLY A 190 3.61 19.46 6.49
N GLU A 191 3.16 20.53 7.14
CA GLU A 191 3.72 21.88 6.95
C GLU A 191 5.25 21.92 7.17
N LYS A 192 5.75 21.17 8.14
CA LYS A 192 7.18 21.08 8.49
C LYS A 192 8.06 20.47 7.40
N VAL A 193 7.49 19.65 6.51
CA VAL A 193 8.24 18.96 5.45
C VAL A 193 8.09 19.60 4.07
N LYS A 194 7.29 20.67 3.91
CA LYS A 194 7.01 21.28 2.60
C LYS A 194 8.28 21.60 1.80
N SER A 195 9.26 22.27 2.42
CA SER A 195 10.52 22.65 1.76
C SER A 195 11.42 21.46 1.43
N LEU A 196 11.45 20.45 2.33
CA LEU A 196 12.18 19.20 2.11
C LEU A 196 11.58 18.42 0.95
N TYR A 197 10.25 18.40 0.83
CA TYR A 197 9.56 17.70 -0.24
C TYR A 197 9.88 18.30 -1.62
N SER A 198 9.91 19.63 -1.74
CA SER A 198 10.34 20.29 -2.98
C SER A 198 11.75 19.87 -3.39
N LYS A 199 12.68 19.75 -2.41
CA LYS A 199 14.05 19.29 -2.69
C LYS A 199 14.10 17.81 -3.07
N TYR A 200 13.27 16.98 -2.44
CA TYR A 200 13.10 15.58 -2.81
C TYR A 200 12.63 15.45 -4.27
N VAL A 201 11.64 16.23 -4.70
CA VAL A 201 11.12 16.20 -6.08
C VAL A 201 12.20 16.56 -7.11
N GLU A 202 13.02 17.58 -6.82
CA GLU A 202 14.15 17.98 -7.68
C GLU A 202 15.15 16.84 -7.87
N LEU A 203 15.58 16.22 -6.76
CA LEU A 203 16.54 15.12 -6.78
C LEU A 203 15.93 13.86 -7.42
N ALA A 204 14.66 13.57 -7.15
CA ALA A 204 13.94 12.44 -7.75
C ALA A 204 13.82 12.56 -9.28
N ASN A 205 13.51 13.74 -9.80
CA ASN A 205 13.52 13.96 -11.26
C ASN A 205 14.93 13.87 -11.86
N THR A 206 15.96 14.24 -11.09
CA THR A 206 17.35 14.01 -11.50
C THR A 206 17.66 12.51 -11.58
N VAL A 207 17.21 11.71 -10.60
CA VAL A 207 17.30 10.23 -10.64
C VAL A 207 16.67 9.69 -11.92
N ALA A 208 15.45 10.12 -12.24
CA ALA A 208 14.75 9.68 -13.44
C ALA A 208 15.54 9.98 -14.72
N THR A 209 16.02 11.21 -14.86
CA THR A 209 16.77 11.66 -16.04
C THR A 209 18.07 10.85 -16.21
N LEU A 210 18.79 10.59 -15.12
CA LEU A 210 20.02 9.78 -15.14
C LEU A 210 19.75 8.30 -15.46
N ASN A 211 18.53 7.83 -15.28
CA ASN A 211 18.07 6.49 -15.67
C ASN A 211 17.35 6.48 -17.03
N ASN A 212 17.43 7.55 -17.83
CA ASN A 212 16.79 7.70 -19.14
C ASN A 212 15.25 7.71 -19.11
N PHE A 213 14.64 8.21 -18.03
CA PHE A 213 13.21 8.50 -17.93
C PHE A 213 12.95 10.00 -17.99
N SER A 214 11.77 10.41 -18.47
CA SER A 214 11.39 11.83 -18.60
C SER A 214 11.29 12.54 -17.25
N ASP A 215 10.79 11.83 -16.24
CA ASP A 215 10.49 12.31 -14.91
C ASP A 215 10.32 11.12 -13.96
N TYR A 216 10.22 11.40 -12.66
CA TYR A 216 10.14 10.34 -11.66
C TYR A 216 8.82 9.57 -11.69
N ALA A 217 7.75 10.13 -12.28
CA ALA A 217 6.51 9.39 -12.48
C ALA A 217 6.71 8.27 -13.52
N ALA A 218 7.36 8.56 -14.65
CA ALA A 218 7.73 7.56 -15.64
C ALA A 218 8.67 6.50 -15.06
N PHE A 219 9.62 6.90 -14.20
CA PHE A 219 10.50 5.97 -13.50
C PHE A 219 9.75 5.00 -12.56
N TRP A 220 8.67 5.43 -11.90
CA TRP A 220 7.81 4.54 -11.11
C TRP A 220 6.92 3.66 -11.99
N MET A 221 6.33 4.22 -13.04
CA MET A 221 5.38 3.50 -13.89
C MET A 221 6.02 2.39 -14.73
N LYS A 222 7.37 2.39 -14.88
CA LYS A 222 8.10 1.35 -15.62
C LYS A 222 7.75 -0.08 -15.18
N ASP A 223 7.44 -0.28 -13.90
CA ASP A 223 7.18 -1.60 -13.32
C ASP A 223 5.80 -2.15 -13.70
N TYR A 224 4.95 -1.32 -14.32
CA TYR A 224 3.66 -1.70 -14.90
C TYR A 224 3.71 -1.95 -16.41
N GLU A 225 4.87 -1.80 -17.06
CA GLU A 225 5.11 -2.24 -18.45
C GLU A 225 3.96 -1.92 -19.44
N ALA A 226 3.38 -0.73 -19.33
CA ALA A 226 2.27 -0.26 -20.15
C ALA A 226 2.37 1.26 -20.37
N ASP A 227 2.41 1.69 -21.63
CA ASP A 227 2.58 3.09 -22.00
C ASP A 227 1.35 3.94 -21.64
N ASP A 228 0.16 3.32 -21.60
CA ASP A 228 -1.14 3.93 -21.29
C ASP A 228 -1.62 3.61 -19.86
N PHE A 229 -0.69 3.29 -18.94
CA PHE A 229 -1.04 2.89 -17.57
C PHE A 229 -1.91 3.93 -16.83
N PRO A 230 -1.61 5.25 -16.84
CA PRO A 230 -2.48 6.25 -16.23
C PRO A 230 -3.92 6.24 -16.76
N GLU A 231 -4.09 6.06 -18.07
CA GLU A 231 -5.39 6.00 -18.73
C GLU A 231 -6.16 4.71 -18.39
N GLN A 232 -5.45 3.58 -18.23
CA GLN A 232 -6.06 2.34 -17.76
C GLN A 232 -6.62 2.49 -16.34
N ILE A 233 -5.84 3.09 -15.43
CA ILE A 233 -6.28 3.35 -14.05
C ILE A 233 -7.49 4.30 -14.02
N GLU A 234 -7.45 5.39 -14.80
CA GLU A 234 -8.59 6.32 -14.92
C GLU A 234 -9.85 5.60 -15.41
N THR A 235 -9.72 4.76 -16.44
CA THR A 235 -10.83 4.00 -17.02
C THR A 235 -11.46 3.07 -15.98
N GLN A 236 -10.63 2.36 -15.20
CA GLN A 236 -11.09 1.49 -14.12
C GLN A 236 -11.78 2.28 -13.01
N TRP A 237 -11.22 3.42 -12.62
CA TRP A 237 -11.85 4.29 -11.64
C TRP A 237 -13.24 4.74 -12.11
N GLN A 238 -13.39 5.15 -13.38
CA GLN A 238 -14.69 5.56 -13.92
C GLN A 238 -15.73 4.42 -13.89
N GLN A 239 -15.30 3.16 -14.08
CA GLN A 239 -16.18 2.00 -13.96
C GLN A 239 -16.58 1.71 -12.51
N LEU A 240 -15.70 1.98 -11.55
CA LEU A 240 -15.93 1.81 -10.10
C LEU A 240 -16.74 2.96 -9.48
N LYS A 241 -16.62 4.16 -10.04
CA LYS A 241 -17.21 5.40 -9.53
C LYS A 241 -18.71 5.30 -9.22
N PRO A 242 -19.57 4.66 -10.04
CA PRO A 242 -20.99 4.51 -9.71
C PRO A 242 -21.26 3.82 -8.36
N LEU A 243 -20.52 2.75 -8.04
CA LEU A 243 -20.62 2.09 -6.73
C LEU A 243 -20.14 3.02 -5.62
N TYR A 244 -18.98 3.66 -5.80
CA TYR A 244 -18.46 4.62 -4.83
C TYR A 244 -19.45 5.74 -4.51
N LEU A 245 -20.09 6.32 -5.53
CA LEU A 245 -21.06 7.42 -5.35
C LEU A 245 -22.29 7.00 -4.53
N GLN A 246 -22.76 5.75 -4.68
CA GLN A 246 -23.86 5.22 -3.87
C GLN A 246 -23.43 5.04 -2.41
N LEU A 247 -22.23 4.50 -2.19
CA LEU A 247 -21.66 4.33 -0.85
C LEU A 247 -21.42 5.67 -0.15
N HIS A 248 -20.83 6.63 -0.87
CA HIS A 248 -20.58 7.99 -0.39
C HIS A 248 -21.87 8.69 0.02
N ALA A 249 -22.89 8.68 -0.83
CA ALA A 249 -24.17 9.32 -0.53
C ALA A 249 -24.84 8.73 0.73
N TYR A 250 -24.81 7.40 0.85
CA TYR A 250 -25.33 6.70 2.03
C TYR A 250 -24.54 7.09 3.30
N VAL A 251 -23.21 7.06 3.25
CA VAL A 251 -22.36 7.43 4.39
C VAL A 251 -22.54 8.89 4.78
N ARG A 252 -22.60 9.81 3.81
CA ARG A 252 -22.88 11.23 4.05
C ARG A 252 -24.21 11.41 4.79
N ARG A 253 -25.25 10.67 4.40
CA ARG A 253 -26.55 10.68 5.10
C ARG A 253 -26.42 10.21 6.54
N GLU A 254 -25.73 9.10 6.80
CA GLU A 254 -25.56 8.59 8.17
C GLU A 254 -24.72 9.52 9.05
N LEU A 255 -23.66 10.11 8.50
CA LEU A 255 -22.88 11.17 9.18
C LEU A 255 -23.75 12.39 9.47
N ARG A 256 -24.61 12.80 8.52
CA ARG A 256 -25.55 13.93 8.70
C ARG A 256 -26.60 13.64 9.77
N LYS A 257 -27.12 12.41 9.86
CA LYS A 257 -28.01 11.99 10.95
C LYS A 257 -27.31 12.05 12.31
N LYS A 258 -26.01 11.73 12.37
CA LYS A 258 -25.22 11.70 13.60
C LYS A 258 -24.79 13.10 14.06
N TYR A 259 -24.32 13.94 13.14
CA TYR A 259 -23.65 15.22 13.44
C TYR A 259 -24.48 16.46 13.09
N GLY A 260 -25.58 16.33 12.35
CA GLY A 260 -26.44 17.43 11.93
C GLY A 260 -26.04 18.03 10.57
N GLU A 261 -26.98 18.77 9.97
CA GLU A 261 -26.83 19.34 8.61
C GLU A 261 -25.86 20.52 8.55
N ASP A 262 -25.63 21.21 9.67
CA ASP A 262 -24.67 22.33 9.78
C ASP A 262 -23.22 21.85 9.66
N ILE A 263 -22.95 20.59 10.04
CA ILE A 263 -21.62 19.98 9.98
C ILE A 263 -21.46 19.17 8.69
N VAL A 264 -22.48 18.40 8.31
CA VAL A 264 -22.44 17.54 7.12
C VAL A 264 -23.52 17.97 6.14
N SER A 265 -23.10 18.62 5.06
CA SER A 265 -24.00 19.07 4.01
C SER A 265 -24.83 17.94 3.42
N LYS A 266 -26.05 18.25 2.99
CA LYS A 266 -26.93 17.30 2.30
C LYS A 266 -26.37 16.84 0.95
N ASP A 267 -25.74 17.75 0.23
CA ASP A 267 -25.32 17.56 -1.15
C ASP A 267 -23.86 17.98 -1.41
N GLY A 268 -23.08 18.35 -0.38
CA GLY A 268 -21.67 18.70 -0.49
C GLY A 268 -20.70 17.54 -0.18
N PRO A 269 -19.39 17.77 -0.27
CA PRO A 269 -18.38 16.80 0.13
C PRO A 269 -18.48 16.42 1.62
N ILE A 270 -17.92 15.28 2.01
CA ILE A 270 -17.86 14.86 3.42
C ILE A 270 -16.64 15.52 4.08
N PRO A 271 -16.76 16.16 5.26
CA PRO A 271 -15.60 16.65 5.99
C PRO A 271 -14.67 15.50 6.39
N ALA A 272 -13.42 15.54 5.92
CA ALA A 272 -12.49 14.41 5.98
C ALA A 272 -12.21 13.88 7.40
N HIS A 273 -12.23 14.77 8.41
CA HIS A 273 -12.00 14.43 9.82
C HIS A 273 -13.07 13.52 10.46
N LEU A 274 -14.24 13.33 9.84
CA LEU A 274 -15.35 12.55 10.42
C LEU A 274 -15.34 11.07 10.04
N LEU A 275 -14.34 10.63 9.29
CA LEU A 275 -14.30 9.30 8.65
C LEU A 275 -13.50 8.26 9.44
N GLY A 276 -13.22 8.51 10.73
CA GLY A 276 -12.59 7.51 11.58
C GLY A 276 -11.09 7.27 11.29
N ASN A 277 -10.47 8.10 10.45
CA ASN A 277 -9.10 7.96 9.99
C ASN A 277 -8.49 9.35 9.71
N PRO A 278 -7.26 9.66 10.16
CA PRO A 278 -6.65 10.99 9.96
C PRO A 278 -6.53 11.44 8.49
N TRP A 279 -6.56 10.51 7.54
CA TRP A 279 -6.45 10.75 6.10
C TRP A 279 -7.73 10.45 5.33
N ALA A 280 -8.77 9.91 5.97
CA ALA A 280 -9.96 9.39 5.32
C ALA A 280 -9.69 8.28 4.27
N GLN A 281 -8.55 7.60 4.34
CA GLN A 281 -8.18 6.54 3.38
C GLN A 281 -9.08 5.29 3.51
N THR A 282 -9.49 4.98 4.74
CA THR A 282 -10.46 3.96 5.12
C THR A 282 -11.44 4.60 6.09
N TRP A 283 -12.70 4.13 6.11
CA TRP A 283 -13.77 4.78 6.84
C TRP A 283 -14.16 3.98 8.08
N ASN A 284 -13.54 4.29 9.23
CA ASN A 284 -13.77 3.58 10.50
C ASN A 284 -14.98 4.11 11.27
N ILE A 285 -16.16 4.05 10.64
CA ILE A 285 -17.42 4.63 11.15
C ILE A 285 -18.57 3.62 11.21
N ALA A 286 -18.29 2.35 10.92
CA ALA A 286 -19.28 1.28 10.84
C ALA A 286 -20.14 1.13 12.11
N ASN A 287 -19.59 1.46 13.28
CA ASN A 287 -20.30 1.37 14.56
C ASN A 287 -21.62 2.16 14.62
N PHE A 288 -21.78 3.23 13.83
CA PHE A 288 -23.04 3.99 13.77
C PHE A 288 -23.61 4.14 12.35
N THR A 289 -22.94 3.64 11.31
CA THR A 289 -23.41 3.76 9.92
C THR A 289 -23.91 2.46 9.30
N VAL A 290 -23.78 1.32 9.99
CA VAL A 290 -24.25 0.03 9.47
C VAL A 290 -25.74 0.06 9.09
N PRO A 291 -26.11 -0.47 7.92
CA PRO A 291 -27.50 -0.56 7.44
C PRO A 291 -28.50 -1.16 8.43
N PHE A 292 -28.13 -2.29 9.05
CA PHE A 292 -29.03 -3.07 9.89
C PHE A 292 -28.44 -3.24 11.29
N SER A 293 -28.77 -2.34 12.20
CA SER A 293 -28.23 -2.36 13.57
C SER A 293 -28.51 -3.71 14.27
N GLY A 294 -27.49 -4.24 14.96
CA GLY A 294 -27.57 -5.53 15.67
C GLY A 294 -27.45 -6.78 14.80
N LYS A 295 -27.30 -6.65 13.47
CA LYS A 295 -27.04 -7.79 12.57
C LYS A 295 -25.57 -7.84 12.20
N GLN A 296 -24.89 -8.94 12.48
CA GLN A 296 -23.49 -9.13 12.10
C GLN A 296 -23.28 -10.59 11.70
N LEU A 297 -22.32 -10.81 10.79
CA LEU A 297 -21.82 -12.17 10.60
C LEU A 297 -21.09 -12.63 11.87
N PRO A 298 -21.02 -13.94 12.11
CA PRO A 298 -20.34 -14.46 13.29
C PRO A 298 -18.88 -14.02 13.37
N ASP A 299 -18.46 -13.54 14.54
CA ASP A 299 -17.06 -13.27 14.88
C ASP A 299 -16.48 -14.47 15.63
N VAL A 300 -15.32 -14.95 15.17
CA VAL A 300 -14.68 -16.16 15.72
C VAL A 300 -13.62 -15.86 16.78
N SER A 301 -13.45 -14.61 17.21
CA SER A 301 -12.41 -14.22 18.17
C SER A 301 -12.51 -14.98 19.48
N ALA A 302 -13.73 -15.20 19.99
CA ALA A 302 -13.94 -15.99 21.20
C ALA A 302 -13.49 -17.45 21.04
N ALA A 303 -13.84 -18.08 19.91
CA ALA A 303 -13.41 -19.45 19.59
C ALA A 303 -11.88 -19.55 19.40
N LEU A 304 -11.26 -18.51 18.84
CA LEU A 304 -9.81 -18.44 18.67
C LEU A 304 -9.06 -18.29 20.00
N VAL A 305 -9.62 -17.55 20.97
CA VAL A 305 -9.00 -17.36 22.30
C VAL A 305 -8.84 -18.70 23.02
N GLU A 306 -9.80 -19.62 22.88
CA GLU A 306 -9.71 -20.97 23.45
C GLU A 306 -8.59 -21.82 22.83
N GLN A 307 -8.18 -21.51 21.59
CA GLN A 307 -7.22 -22.29 20.81
C GLN A 307 -5.81 -21.67 20.75
N GLY A 308 -5.70 -20.35 20.95
CA GLY A 308 -4.44 -19.60 21.08
C GLY A 308 -3.76 -19.23 19.76
N LYS A 309 -2.96 -18.15 19.75
CA LYS A 309 -2.37 -17.53 18.53
C LYS A 309 -1.70 -18.44 17.50
N PHE A 310 -0.98 -19.49 17.93
CA PHE A 310 -0.31 -20.41 17.00
C PHE A 310 -1.30 -21.16 16.12
N ILE A 311 -2.54 -21.35 16.59
CA ILE A 311 -3.59 -21.96 15.78
C ILE A 311 -3.90 -21.12 14.55
N MET A 312 -3.79 -19.78 14.62
CA MET A 312 -4.16 -18.90 13.51
C MET A 312 -3.22 -19.09 12.32
N PHE A 313 -1.92 -19.17 12.57
CA PHE A 313 -0.93 -19.46 11.52
C PHE A 313 -1.03 -20.91 11.02
N ARG A 314 -1.40 -21.86 11.88
CA ARG A 314 -1.65 -23.26 11.44
C ARG A 314 -2.91 -23.39 10.61
N LEU A 315 -3.96 -22.64 10.93
CA LEU A 315 -5.18 -22.54 10.11
C LEU A 315 -4.86 -21.94 8.74
N ALA A 316 -4.05 -20.88 8.71
CA ALA A 316 -3.56 -20.29 7.46
C ALA A 316 -2.72 -21.30 6.65
N GLU A 317 -1.74 -21.97 7.25
CA GLU A 317 -0.96 -23.04 6.59
C GLU A 317 -1.88 -24.14 6.02
N ASN A 318 -2.85 -24.61 6.82
CA ASN A 318 -3.80 -25.63 6.40
C ASN A 318 -4.64 -25.17 5.20
N PHE A 319 -5.01 -23.89 5.13
CA PHE A 319 -5.67 -23.34 3.96
C PHE A 319 -4.81 -23.54 2.71
N PHE A 320 -3.56 -23.09 2.74
CA PHE A 320 -2.68 -23.17 1.58
C PHE A 320 -2.37 -24.62 1.16
N ILE A 321 -2.13 -25.51 2.13
CA ILE A 321 -1.96 -26.95 1.87
C ILE A 321 -3.23 -27.54 1.22
N SER A 322 -4.43 -27.16 1.68
CA SER A 322 -5.71 -27.69 1.17
C SER A 322 -5.89 -27.45 -0.33
N ILE A 323 -5.36 -26.33 -0.83
CA ILE A 323 -5.41 -25.95 -2.25
C ILE A 323 -4.18 -26.40 -3.03
N ASN A 324 -3.35 -27.30 -2.48
CA ASN A 324 -2.15 -27.84 -3.13
C ASN A 324 -0.98 -26.85 -3.28
N LEU A 325 -0.89 -25.86 -2.38
CA LEU A 325 0.30 -25.02 -2.21
C LEU A 325 1.28 -25.61 -1.18
N THR A 326 2.39 -24.90 -0.95
CA THR A 326 3.56 -25.46 -0.27
C THR A 326 3.45 -25.26 1.24
N ALA A 327 3.49 -26.36 2.03
CA ALA A 327 3.56 -26.24 3.49
C ALA A 327 4.72 -25.32 3.93
N MET A 328 4.54 -24.58 5.03
CA MET A 328 5.60 -23.69 5.51
C MET A 328 6.82 -24.51 5.93
N PRO A 329 8.05 -24.10 5.56
CA PRO A 329 9.24 -24.81 5.96
C PRO A 329 9.46 -24.76 7.48
N ASP A 330 10.20 -25.71 8.05
CA ASP A 330 10.48 -25.73 9.50
C ASP A 330 11.17 -24.43 9.97
N THR A 331 12.04 -23.86 9.13
CA THR A 331 12.71 -22.58 9.36
C THR A 331 11.74 -21.42 9.58
N PHE A 332 10.58 -21.43 8.91
CA PHE A 332 9.54 -20.42 9.11
C PHE A 332 9.01 -20.47 10.54
N TRP A 333 8.70 -21.66 11.05
CA TRP A 333 8.16 -21.85 12.40
C TRP A 333 9.19 -21.56 13.49
N GLU A 334 10.45 -21.90 13.25
CA GLU A 334 11.55 -21.68 14.20
C GLU A 334 11.96 -20.21 14.32
N LYS A 335 11.95 -19.47 13.21
CA LYS A 335 12.58 -18.14 13.12
C LYS A 335 11.60 -16.99 13.03
N SER A 336 10.33 -17.22 12.68
CA SER A 336 9.31 -16.17 12.64
C SER A 336 8.99 -15.59 14.01
N ILE A 337 8.55 -14.33 14.03
CA ILE A 337 8.06 -13.65 15.22
C ILE A 337 6.55 -13.52 15.09
N LEU A 338 5.84 -14.53 15.57
CA LEU A 338 4.38 -14.62 15.54
C LEU A 338 3.73 -14.05 16.82
N THR A 339 4.53 -13.42 17.67
CA THR A 339 4.11 -12.73 18.90
C THR A 339 5.17 -11.70 19.25
N LYS A 340 4.75 -10.54 19.73
CA LYS A 340 5.65 -9.58 20.34
C LYS A 340 6.51 -10.25 21.42
N LYS A 341 7.82 -10.01 21.37
CA LYS A 341 8.78 -10.48 22.39
C LYS A 341 8.72 -9.56 23.61
N ASP A 342 8.68 -10.15 24.80
CA ASP A 342 8.62 -9.39 26.06
C ASP A 342 9.91 -8.58 26.26
N GLY A 343 9.76 -7.29 26.62
CA GLY A 343 10.88 -6.39 26.90
C GLY A 343 11.74 -6.02 25.70
N VAL A 344 11.31 -6.34 24.47
CA VAL A 344 12.02 -5.99 23.23
C VAL A 344 11.21 -4.94 22.47
N ASP A 345 11.84 -3.80 22.22
CA ASP A 345 11.32 -2.80 21.30
C ASP A 345 11.51 -3.32 19.86
N MET A 346 10.41 -3.43 19.12
CA MET A 346 10.41 -3.97 17.77
C MET A 346 9.33 -3.30 16.92
N ILE A 347 9.48 -3.35 15.60
CA ILE A 347 8.46 -2.85 14.68
C ILE A 347 7.31 -3.86 14.66
N CYS A 348 6.13 -3.47 15.15
CA CYS A 348 4.99 -4.40 15.28
C CYS A 348 4.14 -4.58 14.03
N HIS A 349 4.23 -3.66 13.06
CA HIS A 349 3.55 -3.79 11.77
C HIS A 349 3.92 -5.13 11.13
N ALA A 350 2.89 -5.87 10.70
CA ALA A 350 3.01 -7.17 10.05
C ALA A 350 3.86 -7.07 8.77
N SER A 351 4.67 -8.09 8.51
CA SER A 351 5.48 -8.16 7.30
C SER A 351 6.01 -9.58 7.09
N ALA A 352 6.07 -9.98 5.83
CA ALA A 352 6.73 -11.19 5.35
C ALA A 352 8.10 -10.87 4.76
N TRP A 353 9.05 -11.81 4.87
CA TRP A 353 10.45 -11.62 4.51
C TRP A 353 11.00 -12.83 3.75
N ASP A 354 11.59 -12.57 2.58
CA ASP A 354 12.48 -13.50 1.85
C ASP A 354 13.93 -13.17 2.21
N PHE A 355 14.70 -14.18 2.63
CA PHE A 355 16.12 -14.06 2.93
C PHE A 355 17.01 -14.46 1.74
N TYR A 356 16.43 -14.73 0.57
CA TYR A 356 17.11 -14.93 -0.70
C TYR A 356 18.08 -16.14 -0.76
N ASP A 357 18.03 -17.02 0.23
CA ASP A 357 18.78 -18.29 0.26
C ASP A 357 17.95 -19.48 -0.23
N GLY A 358 16.65 -19.28 -0.48
CA GLY A 358 15.72 -20.33 -0.93
C GLY A 358 15.22 -21.25 0.18
N GLU A 359 15.58 -20.99 1.44
CA GLU A 359 15.27 -21.83 2.60
C GLU A 359 14.62 -21.05 3.75
N ASP A 360 14.99 -19.78 3.94
CA ASP A 360 14.58 -18.97 5.09
C ASP A 360 13.54 -17.91 4.68
N PHE A 361 12.32 -18.11 5.15
CA PHE A 361 11.18 -17.22 4.93
C PHE A 361 10.50 -16.98 6.27
N ARG A 362 10.18 -15.73 6.60
CA ARG A 362 9.69 -15.39 7.95
C ARG A 362 8.57 -14.37 7.92
N ILE A 363 7.69 -14.45 8.92
CA ILE A 363 6.75 -13.39 9.27
C ILE A 363 7.19 -12.73 10.58
N LYS A 364 7.04 -11.41 10.64
CA LYS A 364 7.13 -10.63 11.88
C LYS A 364 5.81 -9.88 12.08
N GLN A 365 5.01 -10.33 13.05
CA GLN A 365 3.72 -9.76 13.42
C GLN A 365 3.55 -9.79 14.94
N CYS A 366 3.13 -8.65 15.53
CA CYS A 366 2.73 -8.60 16.94
C CYS A 366 1.29 -9.11 17.11
N THR A 367 1.09 -10.40 16.84
CA THR A 367 -0.24 -11.00 16.70
C THR A 367 -1.06 -10.98 17.99
N ARG A 368 -2.30 -10.51 17.87
CA ARG A 368 -3.37 -10.60 18.87
C ARG A 368 -4.35 -11.71 18.49
N VAL A 369 -5.01 -12.34 19.46
CA VAL A 369 -5.94 -13.46 19.17
C VAL A 369 -7.34 -12.91 18.89
N ASN A 370 -7.61 -12.59 17.63
CA ASN A 370 -8.91 -12.12 17.16
C ASN A 370 -9.09 -12.44 15.66
N MET A 371 -10.29 -12.21 15.12
CA MET A 371 -10.59 -12.46 13.70
C MET A 371 -9.80 -11.56 12.74
N GLU A 372 -9.52 -10.31 13.09
CA GLU A 372 -8.73 -9.37 12.28
C GLU A 372 -7.32 -9.92 12.04
N ASP A 373 -6.60 -10.25 13.10
CA ASP A 373 -5.25 -10.79 13.07
C ASP A 373 -5.20 -12.22 12.48
N LEU A 374 -6.30 -12.99 12.51
CA LEU A 374 -6.44 -14.24 11.75
C LEU A 374 -6.41 -13.97 10.24
N LEU A 375 -7.15 -12.96 9.76
CA LEU A 375 -7.12 -12.57 8.34
C LEU A 375 -5.74 -12.01 7.97
N THR A 376 -5.12 -11.21 8.84
CA THR A 376 -3.74 -10.74 8.65
C THR A 376 -2.76 -11.92 8.53
N ALA A 377 -2.89 -12.96 9.35
CA ALA A 377 -2.04 -14.15 9.25
C ALA A 377 -2.16 -14.83 7.87
N HIS A 378 -3.37 -14.91 7.29
CA HIS A 378 -3.57 -15.43 5.94
C HIS A 378 -2.95 -14.51 4.87
N HIS A 379 -3.10 -13.19 5.02
CA HIS A 379 -2.47 -12.21 4.13
C HIS A 379 -0.95 -12.35 4.11
N GLU A 380 -0.31 -12.33 5.28
CA GLU A 380 1.14 -12.42 5.39
C GLU A 380 1.67 -13.79 4.93
N MET A 381 0.96 -14.88 5.19
CA MET A 381 1.33 -16.19 4.67
C MET A 381 1.11 -16.32 3.15
N GLY A 382 0.23 -15.52 2.56
CA GLY A 382 0.12 -15.39 1.10
C GLY A 382 1.40 -14.82 0.47
N HIS A 383 2.05 -13.86 1.13
CA HIS A 383 3.38 -13.38 0.72
C HIS A 383 4.44 -14.48 0.80
N ILE A 384 4.45 -15.26 1.89
CA ILE A 384 5.37 -16.39 2.05
C ILE A 384 5.14 -17.44 0.96
N GLU A 385 3.89 -17.75 0.63
CA GLU A 385 3.58 -18.66 -0.47
C GLU A 385 4.11 -18.15 -1.80
N TYR A 386 3.97 -16.84 -2.08
CA TYR A 386 4.56 -16.27 -3.27
C TYR A 386 6.08 -16.49 -3.30
N TYR A 387 6.78 -16.24 -2.18
CA TYR A 387 8.21 -16.52 -2.04
C TYR A 387 8.55 -17.99 -2.30
N LEU A 388 7.78 -18.90 -1.73
CA LEU A 388 7.98 -20.34 -1.87
C LEU A 388 7.79 -20.81 -3.32
N GLN A 389 6.86 -20.21 -4.08
CA GLN A 389 6.58 -20.61 -5.45
C GLN A 389 7.66 -20.13 -6.44
N TYR A 390 8.22 -18.92 -6.26
CA TYR A 390 9.26 -18.41 -7.16
C TYR A 390 10.70 -18.60 -6.66
N LYS A 391 10.93 -19.30 -5.54
CA LYS A 391 12.27 -19.40 -4.91
C LYS A 391 13.38 -19.94 -5.82
N TYR A 392 13.02 -20.67 -6.88
CA TYR A 392 13.94 -21.23 -7.88
C TYR A 392 14.18 -20.31 -9.09
N GLN A 393 13.51 -19.15 -9.16
CA GLN A 393 13.81 -18.12 -10.14
C GLN A 393 15.14 -17.43 -9.77
N PRO A 394 15.86 -16.85 -10.75
CA PRO A 394 16.93 -15.89 -10.48
C PRO A 394 16.45 -14.79 -9.53
N VAL A 395 17.33 -14.30 -8.66
CA VAL A 395 17.03 -13.30 -7.61
C VAL A 395 16.33 -12.06 -8.19
N VAL A 396 16.75 -11.60 -9.37
CA VAL A 396 16.14 -10.45 -10.07
C VAL A 396 14.65 -10.68 -10.44
N PHE A 397 14.19 -11.94 -10.46
CA PHE A 397 12.81 -12.31 -10.72
C PHE A 397 12.02 -12.71 -9.48
N LYS A 398 12.62 -12.70 -8.28
CA LYS A 398 11.98 -13.02 -7.00
C LYS A 398 11.15 -11.86 -6.44
N GLU A 399 10.21 -11.39 -7.26
CA GLU A 399 9.25 -10.34 -6.96
C GLU A 399 7.92 -10.67 -7.65
N GLY A 400 6.83 -10.02 -7.23
CA GLY A 400 5.56 -10.11 -7.94
C GLY A 400 5.67 -9.64 -9.40
N ALA A 401 4.76 -10.10 -10.27
CA ALA A 401 4.79 -9.78 -11.69
C ALA A 401 4.77 -8.26 -11.96
N ASN A 402 4.05 -7.51 -11.11
CA ASN A 402 4.22 -6.08 -10.86
C ASN A 402 3.94 -5.80 -9.37
N PRO A 403 4.15 -4.59 -8.85
CA PRO A 403 3.97 -4.29 -7.41
C PRO A 403 2.58 -4.61 -6.85
N GLY A 404 1.52 -4.54 -7.66
CA GLY A 404 0.16 -4.84 -7.21
C GLY A 404 -0.14 -6.35 -7.10
N PHE A 405 0.56 -7.21 -7.83
CA PHE A 405 0.39 -8.68 -7.73
C PHE A 405 0.79 -9.19 -6.36
N HIS A 406 1.88 -8.67 -5.81
CA HIS A 406 2.39 -9.08 -4.50
C HIS A 406 1.33 -8.87 -3.41
N GLU A 407 0.76 -7.67 -3.37
CA GLU A 407 -0.30 -7.29 -2.43
C GLU A 407 -1.60 -8.07 -2.67
N ALA A 408 -1.98 -8.33 -3.92
CA ALA A 408 -3.24 -9.00 -4.25
C ALA A 408 -3.28 -10.46 -3.81
N VAL A 409 -2.14 -11.16 -3.79
CA VAL A 409 -2.08 -12.58 -3.42
C VAL A 409 -2.33 -12.81 -1.93
N GLY A 410 -1.84 -11.93 -1.06
CA GLY A 410 -2.21 -11.98 0.37
C GLY A 410 -3.71 -11.72 0.58
N ASP A 411 -4.26 -10.77 -0.17
CA ASP A 411 -5.63 -10.33 -0.01
C ASP A 411 -6.69 -11.27 -0.61
N VAL A 412 -6.39 -11.95 -1.72
CA VAL A 412 -7.35 -12.86 -2.39
C VAL A 412 -7.77 -14.02 -1.49
N ILE A 413 -6.84 -14.54 -0.69
CA ILE A 413 -7.11 -15.63 0.26
C ILE A 413 -8.03 -15.15 1.38
N SER A 414 -7.79 -13.93 1.88
CA SER A 414 -8.60 -13.28 2.90
C SER A 414 -10.08 -13.16 2.51
N LEU A 415 -10.40 -13.11 1.21
CA LEU A 415 -11.79 -13.12 0.72
C LEU A 415 -12.48 -14.47 0.99
N SER A 416 -11.81 -15.60 0.71
CA SER A 416 -12.37 -16.94 0.94
C SER A 416 -12.50 -17.27 2.43
N VAL A 417 -11.46 -16.99 3.22
CA VAL A 417 -11.40 -17.39 4.63
C VAL A 417 -12.30 -16.56 5.55
N SER A 418 -12.73 -15.39 5.08
CA SER A 418 -13.68 -14.54 5.82
C SER A 418 -15.15 -14.99 5.70
N THR A 419 -15.44 -16.03 4.91
CA THR A 419 -16.81 -16.51 4.72
C THR A 419 -17.29 -17.40 5.88
N PRO A 420 -18.56 -17.30 6.32
CA PRO A 420 -19.11 -18.19 7.35
C PRO A 420 -19.03 -19.67 6.98
N SER A 421 -19.22 -20.01 5.71
CA SER A 421 -19.04 -21.37 5.18
C SER A 421 -17.64 -21.92 5.44
N HIS A 422 -16.60 -21.10 5.19
CA HIS A 422 -15.22 -21.48 5.48
C HIS A 422 -15.02 -21.68 6.99
N LEU A 423 -15.39 -20.69 7.80
CA LEU A 423 -15.21 -20.71 9.25
C LEU A 423 -15.90 -21.92 9.91
N LYS A 424 -17.04 -22.36 9.37
CA LYS A 424 -17.70 -23.61 9.78
C LYS A 424 -16.92 -24.84 9.38
N LYS A 425 -16.43 -24.93 8.13
CA LYS A 425 -15.62 -26.08 7.66
C LYS A 425 -14.39 -26.31 8.53
N ILE A 426 -13.74 -25.24 9.00
CA ILE A 426 -12.56 -25.32 9.87
C ILE A 426 -12.90 -25.41 11.37
N GLY A 427 -14.19 -25.56 11.72
CA GLY A 427 -14.64 -25.79 13.09
C GLY A 427 -14.62 -24.56 14.01
N LEU A 428 -14.46 -23.35 13.48
CA LEU A 428 -14.57 -22.10 14.25
C LEU A 428 -16.01 -21.61 14.39
N LEU A 429 -16.93 -22.11 13.54
CA LEU A 429 -18.37 -21.88 13.65
C LEU A 429 -19.14 -23.21 13.66
N THR A 430 -20.25 -23.25 14.39
CA THR A 430 -21.16 -24.41 14.42
C THR A 430 -22.20 -24.36 13.30
N ASP A 431 -22.51 -23.17 12.80
CA ASP A 431 -23.51 -22.91 11.76
C ASP A 431 -22.99 -21.85 10.78
N ASP A 432 -23.39 -21.98 9.52
CA ASP A 432 -23.04 -21.09 8.40
C ASP A 432 -24.28 -20.34 7.87
N SER A 433 -25.43 -20.48 8.53
CA SER A 433 -26.62 -19.72 8.15
C SER A 433 -26.34 -18.21 8.29
N THR A 434 -26.49 -17.50 7.16
CA THR A 434 -26.29 -16.06 7.12
C THR A 434 -27.62 -15.35 6.95
N ASP A 435 -27.96 -14.50 7.90
CA ASP A 435 -29.02 -13.51 7.72
C ASP A 435 -28.63 -12.56 6.57
N ARG A 436 -29.58 -12.26 5.66
CA ARG A 436 -29.32 -11.38 4.51
C ARG A 436 -28.86 -9.99 4.97
N GLU A 437 -29.45 -9.49 6.05
CA GLU A 437 -29.09 -8.19 6.63
C GLU A 437 -27.66 -8.20 7.20
N ALA A 438 -27.28 -9.27 7.90
CA ALA A 438 -25.91 -9.47 8.39
C ALA A 438 -24.89 -9.55 7.24
N PHE A 439 -25.23 -10.23 6.15
CA PHE A 439 -24.39 -10.31 4.95
C PHE A 439 -24.23 -8.95 4.26
N LEU A 440 -25.31 -8.17 4.15
CA LEU A 440 -25.25 -6.79 3.63
C LEU A 440 -24.38 -5.89 4.52
N ASN A 441 -24.50 -5.99 5.85
CA ASN A 441 -23.60 -5.28 6.76
C ASN A 441 -22.14 -5.68 6.57
N HIS A 442 -21.85 -6.96 6.33
CA HIS A 442 -20.49 -7.43 6.05
C HIS A 442 -19.92 -6.84 4.75
N LEU A 443 -20.70 -6.86 3.65
CA LEU A 443 -20.29 -6.18 2.41
C LEU A 443 -20.11 -4.68 2.62
N TYR A 444 -20.99 -4.03 3.37
CA TYR A 444 -20.88 -2.63 3.72
C TYR A 444 -19.57 -2.34 4.47
N MET A 445 -19.24 -3.09 5.51
CA MET A 445 -17.99 -2.93 6.26
C MET A 445 -16.76 -3.14 5.37
N LYS A 446 -16.74 -4.18 4.52
CA LYS A 446 -15.66 -4.37 3.54
C LYS A 446 -15.56 -3.21 2.54
N SER A 447 -16.68 -2.58 2.18
CA SER A 447 -16.67 -1.44 1.26
C SER A 447 -16.05 -0.18 1.87
N LEU A 448 -16.20 0.02 3.18
CA LEU A 448 -15.56 1.10 3.95
C LEU A 448 -14.04 0.94 4.08
N ASP A 449 -13.51 -0.22 3.71
CA ASP A 449 -12.07 -0.48 3.66
C ASP A 449 -11.58 -0.53 2.21
N LYS A 450 -12.22 -1.34 1.35
CA LYS A 450 -11.72 -1.60 -0.01
C LYS A 450 -12.22 -0.62 -1.07
N ILE A 451 -13.49 -0.22 -1.03
CA ILE A 451 -14.07 0.64 -2.08
C ILE A 451 -13.68 2.10 -1.89
N VAL A 452 -13.70 2.59 -0.65
CA VAL A 452 -13.39 4.00 -0.36
C VAL A 452 -11.90 4.32 -0.47
N PHE A 453 -11.05 3.29 -0.37
CA PHE A 453 -9.61 3.42 -0.50
C PHE A 453 -9.14 3.59 -1.95
N LEU A 454 -9.88 3.04 -2.93
CA LEU A 454 -9.54 3.15 -4.35
C LEU A 454 -9.36 4.61 -4.82
N PRO A 455 -10.31 5.54 -4.61
CA PRO A 455 -10.12 6.94 -5.01
C PRO A 455 -9.01 7.64 -4.23
N PHE A 456 -8.79 7.26 -2.96
CA PHE A 456 -7.67 7.79 -2.16
C PHE A 456 -6.32 7.38 -2.77
N ALA A 457 -6.14 6.09 -3.03
CA ALA A 457 -4.89 5.57 -3.57
C ALA A 457 -4.60 6.11 -4.97
N TYR A 458 -5.62 6.19 -5.82
CA TYR A 458 -5.47 6.72 -7.16
C TYR A 458 -5.05 8.20 -7.16
N MET A 459 -5.77 9.02 -6.39
CA MET A 459 -5.49 10.44 -6.27
C MET A 459 -4.08 10.73 -5.76
N MET A 460 -3.61 9.98 -4.77
CA MET A 460 -2.28 10.16 -4.20
C MET A 460 -1.20 10.15 -5.28
N ASP A 461 -1.25 9.14 -6.15
CA ASP A 461 -0.24 8.98 -7.20
C ASP A 461 -0.52 9.86 -8.38
N ARG A 462 -1.78 10.13 -8.73
CA ARG A 462 -2.10 11.16 -9.72
C ARG A 462 -1.54 12.53 -9.33
N TRP A 463 -1.66 12.92 -8.06
CA TRP A 463 -1.06 14.15 -7.55
C TRP A 463 0.48 14.09 -7.66
N ARG A 464 1.12 13.01 -7.21
CA ARG A 464 2.58 12.85 -7.30
C ARG A 464 3.09 12.83 -8.74
N TRP A 465 2.39 12.19 -9.67
CA TRP A 465 2.74 12.18 -11.09
C TRP A 465 2.71 13.60 -11.65
N ASN A 466 1.66 14.37 -11.33
CA ASN A 466 1.58 15.76 -11.74
C ASN A 466 2.72 16.62 -11.13
N VAL A 467 3.12 16.34 -9.88
CA VAL A 467 4.26 17.01 -9.24
C VAL A 467 5.58 16.66 -9.94
N PHE A 468 5.86 15.38 -10.19
CA PHE A 468 7.08 14.96 -10.87
C PHE A 468 7.13 15.46 -12.32
N GLN A 469 5.99 15.52 -13.01
CA GLN A 469 5.87 16.09 -14.36
C GLN A 469 5.91 17.62 -14.39
N GLY A 470 6.01 18.30 -13.24
CA GLY A 470 6.04 19.77 -13.14
C GLY A 470 4.72 20.46 -13.46
N LYS A 471 3.61 19.73 -13.57
CA LYS A 471 2.25 20.28 -13.72
C LYS A 471 1.73 20.91 -12.43
N VAL A 472 2.21 20.41 -11.29
CA VAL A 472 1.94 20.93 -9.95
C VAL A 472 3.28 21.30 -9.32
N THR A 473 3.36 22.51 -8.80
CA THR A 473 4.57 23.18 -8.31
C THR A 473 4.39 23.59 -6.84
N PRO A 474 5.46 23.95 -6.10
CA PRO A 474 5.36 24.24 -4.67
C PRO A 474 4.34 25.30 -4.24
N ASP A 475 4.00 26.22 -5.15
CA ASP A 475 3.01 27.29 -5.03
C ASP A 475 1.55 26.84 -5.26
N ASN A 476 1.32 25.59 -5.67
CA ASN A 476 -0.03 25.02 -5.79
C ASN A 476 -0.15 23.56 -5.29
N TYR A 477 0.82 23.08 -4.50
CA TYR A 477 0.84 21.72 -3.97
C TYR A 477 -0.42 21.40 -3.16
N ASN A 478 -0.80 22.25 -2.22
CA ASN A 478 -1.82 21.94 -1.25
C ASN A 478 -3.23 22.11 -1.82
N CYS A 479 -3.47 23.17 -2.59
CA CYS A 479 -4.75 23.42 -3.22
C CYS A 479 -5.03 22.42 -4.34
N ASN A 480 -4.02 22.02 -5.14
CA ASN A 480 -4.23 20.96 -6.12
C ASN A 480 -4.57 19.62 -5.45
N TRP A 481 -3.92 19.29 -4.32
CA TRP A 481 -4.27 18.12 -3.52
C TRP A 481 -5.75 18.13 -3.11
N TRP A 482 -6.27 19.27 -2.61
CA TRP A 482 -7.66 19.39 -2.22
C TRP A 482 -8.65 19.40 -3.40
N THR A 483 -8.26 19.95 -4.55
CA THR A 483 -9.04 19.82 -5.79
C THR A 483 -9.21 18.36 -6.18
N LEU A 484 -8.14 17.57 -6.13
CA LEU A 484 -8.23 16.13 -6.41
C LEU A 484 -9.03 15.41 -5.32
N ALA A 485 -8.82 15.73 -4.03
CA ALA A 485 -9.58 15.23 -2.88
C ALA A 485 -11.09 15.35 -3.12
N GLU A 486 -11.52 16.52 -3.54
CA GLU A 486 -12.91 16.77 -3.89
C GLU A 486 -13.33 15.99 -5.16
N GLU A 487 -12.53 16.00 -6.22
CA GLU A 487 -12.90 15.37 -7.51
C GLU A 487 -13.08 13.85 -7.44
N TYR A 488 -12.17 13.13 -6.77
CA TYR A 488 -12.18 11.66 -6.74
C TYR A 488 -12.84 11.10 -5.49
N GLN A 489 -12.62 11.71 -4.32
CA GLN A 489 -13.16 11.20 -3.05
C GLN A 489 -14.44 11.94 -2.64
N GLY A 490 -14.70 13.16 -3.10
CA GLY A 490 -15.84 13.92 -2.59
C GLY A 490 -15.72 14.21 -1.10
N ILE A 491 -14.49 14.51 -0.65
CA ILE A 491 -14.21 14.96 0.71
C ILE A 491 -13.64 16.37 0.69
N GLU A 492 -13.79 17.08 1.80
CA GLU A 492 -13.27 18.44 1.99
C GLU A 492 -12.51 18.57 3.32
N PRO A 493 -11.58 19.52 3.45
CA PRO A 493 -10.93 19.79 4.73
C PRO A 493 -11.95 20.39 5.72
N PRO A 494 -11.84 20.11 7.03
CA PRO A 494 -12.73 20.72 8.03
C PRO A 494 -12.59 22.24 8.15
N VAL A 495 -11.48 22.81 7.67
CA VAL A 495 -11.13 24.23 7.72
C VAL A 495 -10.61 24.68 6.35
N ASP A 496 -10.73 25.97 6.04
CA ASP A 496 -10.09 26.54 4.86
C ASP A 496 -8.58 26.40 4.95
N ARG A 497 -7.94 26.20 3.80
CA ARG A 497 -6.51 25.91 3.68
C ARG A 497 -5.79 27.00 2.90
N SER A 498 -4.47 26.96 2.95
CA SER A 498 -3.63 27.81 2.10
C SER A 498 -2.47 27.03 1.50
N GLU A 499 -1.64 27.70 0.69
CA GLU A 499 -0.34 27.19 0.25
C GLU A 499 0.77 27.41 1.27
N GLU A 500 0.47 27.90 2.48
CA GLU A 500 1.42 27.74 3.61
C GLU A 500 1.31 26.34 4.23
N ASP A 501 0.20 25.66 3.98
CA ASP A 501 -0.01 24.27 4.36
C ASP A 501 0.68 23.29 3.40
N PHE A 502 0.85 22.06 3.87
CA PHE A 502 1.29 20.93 3.04
C PHE A 502 0.70 19.61 3.53
N ASP A 503 -0.60 19.43 3.30
CA ASP A 503 -1.35 18.26 3.72
C ASP A 503 -0.91 16.92 3.14
N PRO A 504 -0.49 16.79 1.86
CA PRO A 504 0.04 15.53 1.37
C PRO A 504 1.24 15.04 2.20
N GLY A 505 2.08 15.96 2.71
CA GLY A 505 3.18 15.62 3.62
C GLY A 505 2.76 15.02 4.96
N SER A 506 1.48 15.09 5.31
CA SER A 506 0.95 14.47 6.53
C SER A 506 0.69 12.97 6.40
N LYS A 507 0.95 12.36 5.23
CA LYS A 507 0.84 10.91 4.95
C LYS A 507 2.22 10.28 4.74
N TYR A 508 2.49 9.19 5.44
CA TYR A 508 3.81 8.53 5.46
C TYR A 508 4.37 8.21 4.06
N HIS A 509 3.59 7.57 3.18
CA HIS A 509 4.06 7.19 1.85
C HIS A 509 4.49 8.36 0.95
N ILE A 510 3.93 9.56 1.16
CA ILE A 510 4.39 10.78 0.45
C ILE A 510 5.81 11.13 0.90
N ILE A 511 6.04 11.19 2.21
CA ILE A 511 7.32 11.61 2.78
C ILE A 511 8.42 10.55 2.71
N ALA A 512 8.04 9.27 2.62
CA ALA A 512 8.96 8.15 2.49
C ALA A 512 9.29 7.81 1.02
N GLY A 513 8.70 8.51 0.04
CA GLY A 513 8.94 8.23 -1.38
C GLY A 513 8.44 6.86 -1.85
N VAL A 514 7.40 6.32 -1.21
CA VAL A 514 6.84 4.99 -1.52
C VAL A 514 5.62 5.14 -2.44
N GLU A 515 5.69 4.59 -3.64
CA GLU A 515 4.62 4.53 -4.64
C GLU A 515 3.34 3.87 -4.07
N TYR A 516 2.15 4.39 -4.40
CA TYR A 516 0.88 4.04 -3.75
C TYR A 516 -0.17 3.42 -4.67
N ILE A 517 -0.05 3.61 -5.99
CA ILE A 517 -0.91 2.99 -7.01
C ILE A 517 -0.88 1.45 -6.98
N ARG A 518 0.14 0.81 -6.41
CA ARG A 518 0.22 -0.63 -6.13
C ARG A 518 -0.99 -1.13 -5.36
N TYR A 519 -1.52 -0.33 -4.44
CA TYR A 519 -2.68 -0.72 -3.65
C TYR A 519 -3.97 -0.60 -4.46
N PHE A 520 -4.08 0.38 -5.37
CA PHE A 520 -5.20 0.45 -6.32
C PHE A 520 -5.20 -0.78 -7.23
N VAL A 521 -4.06 -1.08 -7.84
CA VAL A 521 -3.88 -2.25 -8.72
C VAL A 521 -4.22 -3.53 -7.96
N SER A 522 -3.64 -3.70 -6.76
CA SER A 522 -3.94 -4.82 -5.87
C SER A 522 -5.44 -4.99 -5.65
N PHE A 523 -6.12 -3.89 -5.30
CA PHE A 523 -7.53 -3.96 -4.99
C PHE A 523 -8.41 -4.29 -6.18
N VAL A 524 -8.01 -3.95 -7.40
CA VAL A 524 -8.71 -4.39 -8.62
C VAL A 524 -8.44 -5.86 -8.88
N ILE A 525 -7.16 -6.24 -8.96
CA ILE A 525 -6.78 -7.58 -9.43
C ILE A 525 -7.04 -8.67 -8.40
N GLN A 526 -7.10 -8.37 -7.09
CA GLN A 526 -7.49 -9.35 -6.06
C GLN A 526 -8.87 -9.96 -6.39
N PHE A 527 -9.83 -9.15 -6.88
CA PHE A 527 -11.17 -9.64 -7.20
C PHE A 527 -11.22 -10.30 -8.57
N GLN A 528 -10.34 -9.91 -9.49
CA GLN A 528 -10.15 -10.62 -10.76
C GLN A 528 -9.59 -12.02 -10.52
N PHE A 529 -8.59 -12.15 -9.64
CA PHE A 529 -8.04 -13.44 -9.21
C PHE A 529 -9.10 -14.25 -8.45
N HIS A 530 -9.79 -13.65 -7.48
CA HIS A 530 -10.87 -14.31 -6.74
C HIS A 530 -11.92 -14.88 -7.69
N LYS A 531 -12.40 -14.07 -8.64
CA LYS A 531 -13.36 -14.53 -9.65
C LYS A 531 -12.84 -15.72 -10.45
N ALA A 532 -11.62 -15.64 -10.97
CA ALA A 532 -11.04 -16.73 -11.75
C ALA A 532 -10.89 -18.03 -10.93
N LEU A 533 -10.38 -17.92 -9.70
CA LEU A 533 -10.21 -19.05 -8.78
C LEU A 533 -11.56 -19.66 -8.36
N CYS A 534 -12.59 -18.84 -8.18
CA CYS A 534 -13.93 -19.29 -7.85
C CYS A 534 -14.62 -20.01 -9.01
N ILE A 535 -14.37 -19.59 -10.25
CA ILE A 535 -14.83 -20.29 -11.45
C ILE A 535 -14.15 -21.65 -11.54
N GLU A 536 -12.82 -21.69 -11.39
CA GLU A 536 -12.04 -22.93 -11.40
C GLU A 536 -12.50 -23.88 -10.28
N ALA A 537 -12.76 -23.33 -9.09
CA ALA A 537 -13.28 -24.08 -7.95
C ALA A 537 -14.74 -24.54 -8.09
N LYS A 538 -15.44 -24.14 -9.17
CA LYS A 538 -16.88 -24.36 -9.39
C LYS A 538 -17.76 -23.81 -8.25
N GLN A 539 -17.26 -22.77 -7.59
CA GLN A 539 -17.93 -22.02 -6.52
C GLN A 539 -18.56 -20.73 -7.04
N TYR A 540 -18.35 -20.39 -8.31
CA TYR A 540 -19.00 -19.28 -8.99
C TYR A 540 -19.32 -19.66 -10.44
N ASP A 541 -20.54 -19.35 -10.90
CA ASP A 541 -20.96 -19.50 -12.29
C ASP A 541 -21.33 -18.13 -12.86
N PRO A 542 -20.54 -17.57 -13.79
CA PRO A 542 -20.84 -16.30 -14.43
C PRO A 542 -22.19 -16.27 -15.17
N SER A 543 -22.70 -17.43 -15.60
CA SER A 543 -24.00 -17.56 -16.26
C SER A 543 -25.17 -17.52 -15.27
N ASN A 544 -24.90 -17.75 -13.97
CA ASN A 544 -25.89 -17.74 -12.90
C ASN A 544 -25.33 -17.16 -11.59
N PRO A 545 -25.01 -15.85 -11.57
CA PRO A 545 -24.29 -15.21 -10.47
C PRO A 545 -25.06 -15.17 -9.14
N ASN A 546 -26.38 -15.37 -9.18
CA ASN A 546 -27.23 -15.36 -7.98
C ASN A 546 -27.27 -16.72 -7.26
N ALA A 547 -27.01 -17.83 -7.98
CA ALA A 547 -27.05 -19.16 -7.37
C ALA A 547 -25.86 -19.38 -6.42
N LYS A 548 -24.70 -18.85 -6.78
CA LYS A 548 -23.50 -18.82 -5.93
C LYS A 548 -22.86 -17.43 -6.04
N PRO A 549 -23.19 -16.49 -5.15
CA PRO A 549 -22.62 -15.15 -5.18
C PRO A 549 -21.09 -15.20 -5.02
N LEU A 550 -20.37 -14.39 -5.80
CA LEU A 550 -18.90 -14.34 -5.74
C LEU A 550 -18.38 -13.98 -4.34
N SER A 551 -19.14 -13.15 -3.60
CA SER A 551 -18.85 -12.76 -2.22
C SER A 551 -19.08 -13.86 -1.17
N GLN A 552 -19.56 -15.03 -1.57
CA GLN A 552 -19.69 -16.22 -0.73
C GLN A 552 -18.81 -17.38 -1.21
N CYS A 553 -18.00 -17.16 -2.24
CA CYS A 553 -17.08 -18.18 -2.73
C CYS A 553 -15.98 -18.47 -1.69
N ASP A 554 -15.69 -19.76 -1.52
CA ASP A 554 -14.61 -20.29 -0.71
C ASP A 554 -13.86 -21.36 -1.50
N ILE A 555 -12.58 -21.10 -1.83
CA ILE A 555 -11.74 -22.00 -2.62
C ILE A 555 -11.04 -23.08 -1.78
N TYR A 556 -11.26 -23.13 -0.46
CA TYR A 556 -10.68 -24.13 0.44
C TYR A 556 -10.96 -25.57 -0.05
N ASP A 557 -9.98 -26.47 0.13
CA ASP A 557 -9.98 -27.85 -0.37
C ASP A 557 -10.10 -28.01 -1.90
N ASN A 558 -9.87 -26.95 -2.68
CA ASN A 558 -9.89 -27.00 -4.14
C ASN A 558 -8.49 -26.93 -4.75
N LYS A 559 -7.95 -28.11 -5.10
CA LYS A 559 -6.61 -28.24 -5.69
C LYS A 559 -6.50 -27.65 -7.09
N ASP A 560 -7.58 -27.65 -7.88
CA ASP A 560 -7.56 -27.11 -9.24
C ASP A 560 -7.37 -25.60 -9.19
N ALA A 561 -8.11 -24.91 -8.32
CA ALA A 561 -7.94 -23.47 -8.08
C ALA A 561 -6.54 -23.13 -7.55
N GLY A 562 -6.00 -23.89 -6.58
CA GLY A 562 -4.66 -23.60 -6.09
C GLY A 562 -3.54 -23.97 -7.07
N ASN A 563 -3.72 -24.97 -7.94
CA ASN A 563 -2.80 -25.22 -9.06
C ASN A 563 -2.81 -24.06 -10.07
N LEU A 564 -3.98 -23.48 -10.34
CA LEU A 564 -4.11 -22.28 -11.18
C LEU A 564 -3.35 -21.11 -10.55
N LEU A 565 -3.60 -20.83 -9.26
CA LEU A 565 -2.88 -19.79 -8.50
C LEU A 565 -1.36 -20.02 -8.54
N LYS A 566 -0.91 -21.23 -8.18
CA LYS A 566 0.50 -21.63 -8.22
C LYS A 566 1.17 -21.34 -9.56
N SER A 567 0.50 -21.68 -10.65
CA SER A 567 1.05 -21.52 -12.00
C SER A 567 1.34 -20.07 -12.39
N MET A 568 0.65 -19.11 -11.75
CA MET A 568 0.93 -17.68 -11.87
C MET A 568 2.04 -17.25 -10.91
N LEU A 569 2.01 -17.72 -9.65
CA LEU A 569 3.00 -17.36 -8.63
C LEU A 569 4.43 -17.79 -9.00
N GLU A 570 4.59 -18.99 -9.58
CA GLU A 570 5.90 -19.54 -9.98
C GLU A 570 6.63 -18.68 -11.03
N LEU A 571 5.91 -17.80 -11.75
CA LEU A 571 6.51 -16.90 -12.73
C LEU A 571 7.35 -15.81 -12.08
N GLY A 572 7.05 -15.41 -10.84
CA GLY A 572 7.61 -14.19 -10.24
C GLY A 572 7.50 -13.01 -11.21
N SER A 573 8.59 -12.27 -11.41
CA SER A 573 8.67 -11.20 -12.40
C SER A 573 9.40 -11.60 -13.69
N SER A 574 9.53 -12.91 -13.97
CA SER A 574 10.24 -13.45 -15.15
C SER A 574 9.54 -13.20 -16.49
N LYS A 575 8.25 -12.86 -16.45
CA LYS A 575 7.41 -12.51 -17.60
C LYS A 575 6.81 -11.12 -17.42
N PRO A 576 6.40 -10.43 -18.51
CA PRO A 576 5.50 -9.28 -18.42
C PRO A 576 4.25 -9.65 -17.61
N TRP A 577 3.77 -8.74 -16.78
CA TRP A 577 2.65 -9.03 -15.87
C TRP A 577 1.37 -9.42 -16.60
N GLN A 578 1.19 -8.98 -17.85
CA GLN A 578 0.06 -9.35 -18.69
C GLN A 578 0.02 -10.86 -18.96
N ASP A 579 1.18 -11.52 -19.08
CA ASP A 579 1.26 -12.98 -19.25
C ASP A 579 0.89 -13.69 -17.93
N ALA A 580 1.32 -13.15 -16.79
CA ALA A 580 0.93 -13.66 -15.47
C ALA A 580 -0.58 -13.48 -15.22
N MET A 581 -1.16 -12.36 -15.64
CA MET A 581 -2.60 -12.09 -15.59
C MET A 581 -3.39 -13.08 -16.46
N GLU A 582 -2.91 -13.35 -17.67
CA GLU A 582 -3.54 -14.30 -18.60
C GLU A 582 -3.49 -15.72 -18.06
N LYS A 583 -2.41 -16.08 -17.37
CA LYS A 583 -2.24 -17.41 -16.76
C LYS A 583 -3.32 -17.73 -15.73
N ILE A 584 -3.71 -16.76 -14.91
CA ILE A 584 -4.70 -16.94 -13.84
C ILE A 584 -6.13 -16.61 -14.30
N SER A 585 -6.32 -15.52 -15.04
CA SER A 585 -7.65 -14.99 -15.36
C SER A 585 -8.12 -15.27 -16.78
N GLY A 586 -7.24 -15.76 -17.66
CA GLY A 586 -7.53 -15.96 -19.08
C GLY A 586 -7.54 -14.68 -19.91
N GLN A 587 -7.24 -13.52 -19.32
CA GLN A 587 -7.16 -12.22 -20.00
C GLN A 587 -5.88 -11.47 -19.64
N ARG A 588 -5.43 -10.58 -20.53
CA ARG A 588 -4.15 -9.85 -20.38
C ARG A 588 -4.30 -8.51 -19.67
N GLN A 589 -5.52 -8.03 -19.50
CA GLN A 589 -5.85 -6.72 -18.93
C GLN A 589 -6.31 -6.84 -17.48
N MET A 590 -6.12 -5.77 -16.72
CA MET A 590 -6.75 -5.60 -15.42
C MET A 590 -8.24 -5.24 -15.59
N ASP A 591 -9.12 -5.85 -14.81
CA ASP A 591 -10.57 -5.72 -14.94
C ASP A 591 -11.26 -5.59 -13.59
N VAL A 592 -12.16 -4.61 -13.46
CA VAL A 592 -12.93 -4.34 -12.24
C VAL A 592 -14.21 -5.16 -12.13
N ALA A 593 -14.59 -5.93 -13.15
CA ALA A 593 -15.85 -6.68 -13.16
C ALA A 593 -15.98 -7.62 -11.95
N GLY A 594 -14.90 -8.31 -11.56
CA GLY A 594 -14.89 -9.16 -10.37
C GLY A 594 -15.21 -8.39 -9.08
N LEU A 595 -14.70 -7.17 -8.94
CA LEU A 595 -14.97 -6.31 -7.79
C LEU A 595 -16.43 -5.84 -7.80
N LEU A 596 -16.92 -5.36 -8.94
CA LEU A 596 -18.31 -4.90 -9.08
C LEU A 596 -19.32 -6.04 -8.81
N GLU A 597 -19.03 -7.25 -9.30
CA GLU A 597 -19.84 -8.44 -9.05
C GLU A 597 -19.84 -8.86 -7.59
N TYR A 598 -18.68 -8.83 -6.93
CA TYR A 598 -18.55 -9.15 -5.50
C TYR A 598 -19.45 -8.25 -4.63
N PHE A 599 -19.44 -6.95 -4.92
CA PHE A 599 -20.21 -5.94 -4.17
C PHE A 599 -21.63 -5.71 -4.71
N LYS A 600 -22.04 -6.37 -5.79
CA LYS A 600 -23.35 -6.16 -6.43
C LYS A 600 -24.54 -6.19 -5.45
N PRO A 601 -24.64 -7.14 -4.50
CA PRO A 601 -25.76 -7.13 -3.54
C PRO A 601 -25.84 -5.85 -2.70
N LEU A 602 -24.68 -5.29 -2.32
CA LEU A 602 -24.60 -4.03 -1.60
C LEU A 602 -24.95 -2.85 -2.53
N THR A 603 -24.41 -2.83 -3.75
CA THR A 603 -24.70 -1.77 -4.73
C THR A 603 -26.19 -1.64 -5.03
N ASP A 604 -26.85 -2.77 -5.24
CA ASP A 604 -28.29 -2.82 -5.52
C ASP A 604 -29.08 -2.27 -4.32
N TRP A 605 -28.72 -2.71 -3.09
CA TRP A 605 -29.34 -2.22 -1.87
C TRP A 605 -29.10 -0.71 -1.62
N LEU A 606 -27.87 -0.22 -1.78
CA LEU A 606 -27.53 1.20 -1.61
C LEU A 606 -28.31 2.07 -2.59
N THR A 607 -28.46 1.60 -3.84
CA THR A 607 -29.22 2.33 -4.88
C THR A 607 -30.70 2.44 -4.51
N GLU A 608 -31.31 1.36 -4.02
CA GLU A 608 -32.70 1.36 -3.57
C GLU A 608 -32.89 2.24 -2.33
N GLU A 609 -31.99 2.11 -1.35
CA GLU A 609 -32.07 2.84 -0.08
C GLU A 609 -31.85 4.34 -0.26
N ASN A 610 -30.85 4.75 -1.06
CA ASN A 610 -30.62 6.16 -1.39
C ASN A 610 -31.79 6.77 -2.16
N LYS A 611 -32.41 6.00 -3.07
CA LYS A 611 -33.63 6.44 -3.78
C LYS A 611 -34.81 6.61 -2.82
N LYS A 612 -35.00 5.65 -1.91
CA LYS A 612 -36.06 5.68 -0.89
C LYS A 612 -35.92 6.89 0.05
N THR A 613 -34.70 7.27 0.42
CA THR A 613 -34.45 8.44 1.26
C THR A 613 -34.19 9.73 0.50
N ASN A 614 -34.29 9.71 -0.83
CA ASN A 614 -34.10 10.87 -1.71
C ASN A 614 -32.75 11.57 -1.47
N GLU A 615 -31.67 10.78 -1.37
CA GLU A 615 -30.31 11.31 -1.25
C GLU A 615 -29.78 11.83 -2.58
N TYR A 616 -28.97 12.89 -2.49
CA TYR A 616 -28.21 13.39 -3.63
C TYR A 616 -27.05 12.43 -3.91
N ILE A 617 -26.91 11.94 -5.14
CA ILE A 617 -25.79 11.06 -5.53
C ILE A 617 -24.66 11.92 -6.09
N GLY A 618 -23.46 11.78 -5.53
CA GLY A 618 -22.33 12.69 -5.76
C GLY A 618 -22.38 13.91 -4.84
N TRP A 619 -21.65 14.96 -5.21
CA TRP A 619 -21.55 16.19 -4.42
C TRP A 619 -21.49 17.43 -5.32
N LYS A 620 -22.02 18.53 -4.80
CA LYS A 620 -21.79 19.88 -5.30
C LYS A 620 -20.41 20.37 -4.88
N PRO A 621 -19.89 21.43 -5.53
CA PRO A 621 -18.60 21.98 -5.17
C PRO A 621 -18.49 22.35 -3.69
N SER A 622 -17.32 22.10 -3.09
CA SER A 622 -17.03 22.50 -1.72
C SER A 622 -17.18 24.01 -1.54
N LYS A 623 -17.58 24.42 -0.34
CA LYS A 623 -17.52 25.83 0.07
C LYS A 623 -16.18 26.18 0.72
N LYS A 624 -15.35 25.18 1.03
CA LYS A 624 -14.02 25.38 1.61
C LYS A 624 -13.11 26.01 0.60
N GLN A 625 -12.32 26.96 1.06
CA GLN A 625 -11.37 27.68 0.22
C GLN A 625 -9.97 27.12 0.41
N CYS A 626 -9.20 27.14 -0.67
CA CYS A 626 -7.76 27.00 -0.61
C CYS A 626 -7.12 28.20 -1.32
N VAL A 627 -6.42 29.02 -0.56
CA VAL A 627 -5.87 30.32 -1.01
C VAL A 627 -4.33 30.31 -0.97
N GLN A 628 -3.67 31.40 -1.36
CA GLN A 628 -2.20 31.42 -1.39
C GLN A 628 -1.62 31.57 0.02
N THR A 629 -2.14 32.50 0.82
CA THR A 629 -1.64 32.80 2.16
C THR A 629 -2.71 32.70 3.23
N ARG A 630 -2.36 32.41 4.50
CA ARG A 630 -3.36 32.43 5.58
C ARG A 630 -3.91 33.83 5.83
N GLU A 631 -3.19 34.89 5.46
CA GLU A 631 -3.64 36.29 5.54
C GLU A 631 -4.87 36.54 4.65
N GLU A 632 -4.95 35.90 3.48
CA GLU A 632 -6.12 35.99 2.59
C GLU A 632 -7.38 35.42 3.24
N LEU A 633 -7.27 34.37 4.06
CA LEU A 633 -8.41 33.78 4.77
C LEU A 633 -9.01 34.76 5.79
N VAL A 634 -8.17 35.49 6.51
CA VAL A 634 -8.60 36.49 7.52
C VAL A 634 -9.33 37.65 6.84
N ASN A 635 -8.80 38.13 5.71
CA ASN A 635 -9.39 39.24 4.98
C ASN A 635 -10.76 38.90 4.34
N ILE A 636 -11.05 37.62 4.11
CA ILE A 636 -12.34 37.17 3.56
C ILE A 636 -13.40 37.09 4.66
N THR A 637 -13.04 36.73 5.89
CA THR A 637 -13.98 36.70 7.03
C THR A 637 -14.45 38.09 7.48
N ASP A 638 -13.71 39.15 7.17
CA ASP A 638 -14.09 40.55 7.45
C ASP A 638 -15.01 41.16 6.38
N ILE A 639 -15.43 40.38 5.36
CA ILE A 639 -16.34 40.81 4.30
C ILE A 639 -17.63 39.97 4.36
N GLU A 640 -18.46 40.18 5.38
CA GLU A 640 -19.89 39.85 5.29
C GLU A 640 -20.65 40.96 4.51
N PRO A 641 -21.74 40.61 3.80
CA PRO A 641 -22.23 41.40 2.66
C PRO A 641 -22.94 42.68 3.11
N LEU A 642 -22.39 43.83 2.71
CA LEU A 642 -23.18 45.06 2.61
C LEU A 642 -24.37 44.78 1.69
N THR A 643 -25.55 44.79 2.31
CA THR A 643 -26.87 44.66 1.72
C THR A 643 -26.98 45.31 0.34
N TYR A 644 -27.26 44.51 -0.69
CA TYR A 644 -27.80 44.97 -1.98
C TYR A 644 -29.25 45.45 -1.77
N SER A 645 -29.43 46.65 -1.22
CA SER A 645 -30.71 47.34 -1.19
C SER A 645 -30.53 48.86 -1.08
N SER A 646 -29.93 49.48 -2.10
CA SER A 646 -30.19 50.89 -2.41
C SER A 646 -29.49 51.29 -3.70
N LEU A 647 -30.01 50.92 -4.86
CA LEU A 647 -29.71 51.59 -6.14
C LEU A 647 -30.84 51.32 -7.16
N ILE A 648 -32.09 51.56 -6.73
CA ILE A 648 -33.21 51.91 -7.62
C ILE A 648 -34.00 53.01 -6.92
N ARG A 649 -33.59 54.26 -7.13
CA ARG A 649 -34.38 55.50 -7.11
C ARG A 649 -33.44 56.70 -7.26
N GLN A 650 -33.09 57.02 -8.49
CA GLN A 650 -33.26 58.34 -9.12
C GLN A 650 -33.03 58.22 -10.62
#